data_AF-A0A383RJI9-F1
#
_entry.id   AF-A0A383RJI9-F1
#
_cell.length_a   1.000
_cell.length_b   1.000
_cell.length_c   1.000
_cell.angle_alpha   90.00
_cell.angle_beta   90.00
_cell.angle_gamma   90.00
#
_symmetry.space_group_name_H-M   'P 1'
#
loop_
_entity.id
_entity.type
_entity.pdbx_description
1 polymer ?
#
loop_
_entity_poly.entity_id
_entity_poly.type
_entity_poly.pdbx_seq_one_letter_code
_entity_poly.pdbx_strand_id
1 'polypeptide(L)'
;MNYKKYAGYIFCYLLILTISHHFFPSIERNTLIWICFILLFGTLVGLLLNKTIIRLYYNNIEHAKKYKIVCLIFSILFVLMIPFKNSQFVTLNINALADKNSQSQGIEVWIKELTVDGKVIDLNTLQYEGQWEVVHESPVSHDGGQAVATWEGLVDKSLEIKLGNHPHSGLAEVKINDNIEKVDLYSPDDQIKTITHHNKSLLSISFYIFFLINIYIVFIILYICISNIRANEKVEEGTKAFCFKCTIPSIIVSFFYLLVYYPGLMSGDSIDQWRQISSFDFNDAHPFYDTFIKYIITRIWYSPAMIVITQIIYFCCVWFYAMSTLCKIGVNKKVLVSISVLFSLIPINGLYLISVWKDVPYSISILLLSIILINVFHHGARWFDNNKNVTLIILTMILVLMFRHNGIIPVYGSVLALLLFYNKRKKIILVALSVTIIFFGSKHLALQALHSGSSPSVLTMSLPIQQIGSMLANDVEFTDEQKEIINQAMDYTLWKGLYNPYVVDPIIFNNQFNMHVFDKPNYKSEFIKVWLDKTISNPIISIKSWLKQSSIVWRMSEPNNGSTLFSERGIVKTGVEMLDKYNLKTESLTPEIKNDINKYLDRSQEKETVWLIWRPAIYIFITMLSMIVLMIRLQYKAVIIFAPAILNVLGLMLSIPAQQVRYLYSSVLFGIIALALLFVFERKNRIGEEGK
;
A
#
# COMPACT_ATOMS: atom_id res chain seq x y z
N MET A 1 -17.25 33.05 33.50
CA MET A 1 -17.87 32.48 32.28
C MET A 1 -17.24 31.13 31.96
N ASN A 2 -18.09 30.16 31.62
CA ASN A 2 -17.84 28.72 31.69
C ASN A 2 -17.17 28.16 30.41
N TYR A 3 -16.10 28.80 29.92
CA TYR A 3 -15.41 28.40 28.67
C TYR A 3 -14.94 26.93 28.70
N LYS A 4 -14.68 26.40 29.89
CA LYS A 4 -14.28 25.01 30.16
C LYS A 4 -15.35 23.98 29.79
N LYS A 5 -16.63 24.36 29.78
CA LYS A 5 -17.75 23.47 29.41
C LYS A 5 -17.84 23.26 27.90
N TYR A 6 -17.25 24.17 27.11
CA TYR A 6 -17.38 24.19 25.65
C TYR A 6 -16.11 23.74 24.89
N ALA A 7 -14.98 23.56 25.58
CA ALA A 7 -13.70 23.21 24.96
C ALA A 7 -13.74 21.89 24.17
N GLY A 8 -14.43 20.85 24.67
CA GLY A 8 -14.61 19.59 23.95
C GLY A 8 -15.47 19.71 22.69
N TYR A 9 -16.44 20.64 22.70
CA TYR A 9 -17.27 20.94 21.53
C TYR A 9 -16.47 21.68 20.47
N ILE A 10 -15.76 22.73 20.86
CA ILE A 10 -14.88 23.52 19.97
C ILE A 10 -13.83 22.60 19.34
N PHE A 11 -13.25 21.68 20.10
CA PHE A 11 -12.28 20.71 19.61
C PHE A 11 -12.84 19.74 18.56
N CYS A 12 -13.98 19.10 18.83
CA CYS A 12 -14.61 18.20 17.85
C CYS A 12 -15.06 18.96 16.60
N TYR A 13 -15.52 20.20 16.77
CA TYR A 13 -15.93 21.05 15.67
C TYR A 13 -14.76 21.42 14.76
N LEU A 14 -13.62 21.80 15.33
CA LEU A 14 -12.38 22.10 14.59
C LEU A 14 -11.80 20.87 13.89
N LEU A 15 -11.80 19.71 14.55
CA LEU A 15 -11.31 18.46 13.96
C LEU A 15 -12.14 18.05 12.73
N ILE A 16 -13.46 18.11 12.86
CA ILE A 16 -14.36 17.75 11.78
C ILE A 16 -14.31 18.79 10.66
N LEU A 17 -14.25 20.09 10.96
CA LEU A 17 -14.02 21.15 9.95
C LEU A 17 -12.73 20.89 9.16
N THR A 18 -11.66 20.51 9.84
CA THR A 18 -10.35 20.23 9.23
C THR A 18 -10.40 18.99 8.31
N ILE A 19 -11.07 17.92 8.75
CA ILE A 19 -11.26 16.70 7.95
C ILE A 19 -12.19 16.99 6.76
N SER A 20 -13.28 17.73 6.97
CA SER A 20 -14.28 18.00 5.94
C SER A 20 -13.74 18.91 4.85
N HIS A 21 -12.99 19.95 5.22
CA HIS A 21 -12.36 20.88 4.29
C HIS A 21 -11.30 20.21 3.41
N HIS A 22 -10.65 19.14 3.89
CA HIS A 22 -9.56 18.49 3.17
C HIS A 22 -9.97 17.27 2.35
N PHE A 23 -10.96 16.49 2.80
CA PHE A 23 -11.35 15.24 2.14
C PHE A 23 -12.51 15.37 1.14
N PHE A 24 -13.19 16.53 1.10
CA PHE A 24 -14.31 16.75 0.17
C PHE A 24 -14.04 18.01 -0.69
N PRO A 25 -13.41 17.87 -1.87
CA PRO A 25 -13.12 19.02 -2.73
C PRO A 25 -14.37 19.69 -3.34
N SER A 26 -15.56 19.07 -3.29
CA SER A 26 -16.78 19.54 -3.97
C SER A 26 -17.83 20.17 -3.04
N ILE A 27 -17.37 20.93 -2.03
CA ILE A 27 -18.20 21.53 -0.96
C ILE A 27 -19.25 22.54 -1.46
N GLU A 28 -19.15 23.04 -2.69
CA GLU A 28 -20.03 24.10 -3.19
C GLU A 28 -21.50 23.68 -3.35
N ARG A 29 -21.80 22.40 -3.60
CA ARG A 29 -23.18 22.01 -3.96
C ARG A 29 -24.08 21.54 -2.81
N ASN A 30 -23.54 21.27 -1.62
CA ASN A 30 -24.30 20.74 -0.47
C ASN A 30 -23.73 21.19 0.90
N THR A 31 -23.26 22.45 0.99
CA THR A 31 -22.56 23.00 2.16
C THR A 31 -23.42 22.95 3.43
N LEU A 32 -24.74 23.17 3.32
CA LEU A 32 -25.64 23.24 4.47
C LEU A 32 -25.85 21.88 5.16
N ILE A 33 -26.05 20.81 4.38
CA ILE A 33 -26.26 19.45 4.91
C ILE A 33 -25.01 18.96 5.64
N TRP A 34 -23.84 19.27 5.09
CA TRP A 34 -22.56 18.91 5.72
C TRP A 34 -22.25 19.77 6.94
N ILE A 35 -22.47 21.08 6.92
CA ILE A 35 -22.39 21.92 8.13
C ILE A 35 -23.31 21.37 9.22
N CYS A 36 -24.54 20.98 8.87
CA CYS A 36 -25.46 20.33 9.79
C CYS A 36 -24.96 18.98 10.29
N PHE A 37 -24.34 18.13 9.46
CA PHE A 37 -23.73 16.87 9.88
C PHE A 37 -22.52 17.08 10.82
N ILE A 38 -21.65 18.03 10.50
CA ILE A 38 -20.48 18.42 11.30
C ILE A 38 -20.91 18.99 12.67
N LEU A 39 -21.95 19.83 12.68
CA LEU A 39 -22.62 20.32 13.89
C LEU A 39 -23.22 19.19 14.69
N LEU A 40 -24.07 18.36 14.10
CA LEU A 40 -24.79 17.32 14.81
C LEU A 40 -23.83 16.26 15.36
N PHE A 41 -22.90 15.78 14.53
CA PHE A 41 -21.94 14.73 14.87
C PHE A 41 -20.84 15.25 15.81
N GLY A 42 -20.28 16.44 15.55
CA GLY A 42 -19.32 17.10 16.44
C GLY A 42 -19.90 17.41 17.81
N THR A 43 -21.19 17.78 17.87
CA THR A 43 -21.92 17.98 19.12
C THR A 43 -22.20 16.65 19.83
N LEU A 44 -22.57 15.59 19.12
CA LEU A 44 -22.82 14.26 19.70
C LEU A 44 -21.53 13.64 20.29
N VAL A 45 -20.44 13.71 19.54
CA VAL A 45 -19.11 13.23 19.95
C VAL A 45 -18.55 14.11 21.07
N GLY A 46 -18.73 15.43 20.98
CA GLY A 46 -18.41 16.36 22.05
C GLY A 46 -19.17 16.06 23.35
N LEU A 47 -20.47 15.75 23.28
CA LEU A 47 -21.30 15.34 24.42
C LEU A 47 -20.78 14.04 25.07
N LEU A 48 -20.39 13.05 24.26
CA LEU A 48 -19.83 11.77 24.72
C LEU A 48 -18.43 11.93 25.36
N LEU A 49 -17.59 12.82 24.81
CA LEU A 49 -16.21 13.00 25.24
C LEU A 49 -16.06 13.97 26.42
N ASN A 50 -16.90 15.00 26.56
CA ASN A 50 -16.71 16.06 27.55
C ASN A 50 -16.85 15.58 29.02
N LYS A 51 -17.78 14.66 29.30
CA LYS A 51 -17.90 14.02 30.63
C LYS A 51 -16.75 13.04 30.94
N THR A 52 -16.13 12.48 29.91
CA THR A 52 -15.13 11.42 30.01
C THR A 52 -13.72 12.01 30.10
N ILE A 53 -13.38 12.98 29.25
CA ILE A 53 -12.07 13.64 29.20
C ILE A 53 -11.77 14.44 30.48
N ILE A 54 -12.73 15.22 30.99
CA ILE A 54 -12.53 16.02 32.21
C ILE A 54 -12.28 15.11 33.43
N ARG A 55 -13.00 13.98 33.52
CA ARG A 55 -12.87 13.02 34.63
C ARG A 55 -11.55 12.22 34.57
N LEU A 56 -10.98 12.05 33.37
CA LEU A 56 -9.77 11.24 33.14
C LEU A 56 -8.47 12.06 33.15
N TYR A 57 -8.51 13.32 32.73
CA TYR A 57 -7.36 14.23 32.75
C TYR A 57 -6.84 14.50 34.16
N TYR A 58 -7.74 14.59 35.15
CA TYR A 58 -7.37 14.88 36.54
C TYR A 58 -6.76 13.70 37.30
N ASN A 59 -6.96 12.45 36.87
CA ASN A 59 -6.51 11.27 37.61
C ASN A 59 -5.11 10.75 37.22
N ASN A 60 -4.44 11.29 36.19
CA ASN A 60 -3.24 10.66 35.59
C ASN A 60 -2.12 11.65 35.20
N ILE A 61 -1.88 12.70 36.00
CA ILE A 61 -0.96 13.80 35.68
C ILE A 61 0.52 13.35 35.59
N GLU A 62 0.99 12.40 36.41
CA GLU A 62 2.39 11.93 36.37
C GLU A 62 2.72 11.06 35.16
N HIS A 63 1.77 10.20 34.76
CA HIS A 63 1.91 9.36 33.58
C HIS A 63 1.90 10.17 32.27
N ALA A 64 1.24 11.34 32.23
CA ALA A 64 1.06 12.14 31.03
C ALA A 64 2.35 12.69 30.37
N LYS A 65 3.50 12.78 31.07
CA LYS A 65 4.72 13.39 30.50
C LYS A 65 5.39 12.53 29.42
N LYS A 66 5.50 11.21 29.62
CA LYS A 66 6.15 10.28 28.65
C LYS A 66 5.35 10.12 27.35
N TYR A 67 4.03 10.29 27.42
CA TYR A 67 3.12 10.02 26.29
C TYR A 67 2.90 11.21 25.37
N LYS A 68 3.17 12.43 25.83
CA LYS A 68 3.17 13.63 24.97
C LYS A 68 4.19 13.50 23.84
N ILE A 69 5.40 13.02 24.14
CA ILE A 69 6.44 12.83 23.12
C ILE A 69 6.00 11.77 22.10
N VAL A 70 5.44 10.65 22.57
CA VAL A 70 4.94 9.59 21.68
C VAL A 70 3.82 10.11 20.78
N CYS A 71 2.81 10.79 21.34
CA CYS A 71 1.72 11.36 20.56
C CYS A 71 2.25 12.38 19.54
N LEU A 72 3.24 13.20 19.91
CA LEU A 72 3.85 14.17 19.00
C LEU A 72 4.57 13.48 17.84
N ILE A 73 5.38 12.45 18.11
CA ILE A 73 6.07 11.67 17.08
C ILE A 73 5.06 11.06 16.11
N PHE A 74 3.99 10.42 16.62
CA PHE A 74 2.95 9.85 15.77
C PHE A 74 2.19 10.91 14.97
N SER A 75 2.02 12.10 15.53
CA SER A 75 1.42 13.22 14.81
C SER A 75 2.30 13.66 13.66
N ILE A 76 3.60 13.85 13.90
CA ILE A 76 4.57 14.21 12.87
C ILE A 76 4.59 13.12 11.79
N LEU A 77 4.68 11.85 12.18
CA LEU A 77 4.63 10.74 11.24
C LEU A 77 3.33 10.78 10.43
N PHE A 78 2.16 10.86 11.07
CA PHE A 78 0.87 10.91 10.37
C PHE A 78 0.78 12.07 9.37
N VAL A 79 1.26 13.26 9.73
CA VAL A 79 1.36 14.43 8.85
C VAL A 79 2.30 14.17 7.67
N LEU A 80 3.42 13.46 7.87
CA LEU A 80 4.33 13.08 6.78
C LEU A 80 3.74 11.98 5.87
N MET A 81 2.89 11.12 6.41
CA MET A 81 2.28 10.00 5.68
C MET A 81 1.10 10.45 4.80
N ILE A 82 0.44 11.57 5.14
CA ILE A 82 -0.63 12.20 4.36
C ILE A 82 -0.03 13.31 3.50
N PRO A 83 -0.05 13.23 2.16
CA PRO A 83 0.24 14.39 1.37
C PRO A 83 -0.96 15.32 1.43
N PHE A 84 -0.72 16.50 1.96
CA PHE A 84 -1.66 17.57 1.70
C PHE A 84 -1.54 17.94 0.24
N LYS A 85 -2.61 17.71 -0.52
CA LYS A 85 -2.75 18.26 -1.86
C LYS A 85 -3.06 19.74 -1.73
N ASN A 86 -2.39 20.56 -2.53
CA ASN A 86 -2.70 21.98 -2.63
C ASN A 86 -3.36 22.26 -3.98
N SER A 87 -4.45 21.55 -4.25
CA SER A 87 -5.20 21.70 -5.49
C SER A 87 -5.75 23.12 -5.56
N GLN A 88 -5.50 23.82 -6.67
CA GLN A 88 -6.09 25.12 -6.94
C GLN A 88 -7.22 24.91 -7.94
N PHE A 89 -8.38 25.50 -7.69
CA PHE A 89 -9.43 25.58 -8.71
C PHE A 89 -8.98 26.57 -9.77
N VAL A 90 -8.94 26.13 -11.03
CA VAL A 90 -8.46 26.90 -12.17
C VAL A 90 -9.59 27.03 -13.18
N THR A 91 -9.87 28.25 -13.58
CA THR A 91 -10.73 28.57 -14.73
C THR A 91 -9.84 28.91 -15.92
N LEU A 92 -9.97 28.14 -17.00
CA LEU A 92 -9.32 28.36 -18.29
C LEU A 92 -10.37 28.87 -19.28
N ASN A 93 -10.08 29.98 -19.95
CA ASN A 93 -10.84 30.47 -21.08
C ASN A 93 -9.90 30.65 -22.28
N ILE A 94 -10.25 30.03 -23.41
CA ILE A 94 -9.56 30.18 -24.68
C ILE A 94 -10.50 30.94 -25.61
N ASN A 95 -10.19 32.20 -25.88
CA ASN A 95 -10.98 33.06 -26.75
C ASN A 95 -10.28 33.19 -28.11
N ALA A 96 -10.91 32.71 -29.17
CA ALA A 96 -10.42 32.90 -30.53
C ALA A 96 -10.71 34.35 -30.97
N LEU A 97 -9.67 35.08 -31.38
CA LEU A 97 -9.79 36.50 -31.76
C LEU A 97 -9.99 36.64 -33.28
N ALA A 98 -10.63 37.73 -33.69
CA ALA A 98 -10.89 38.06 -35.09
C ALA A 98 -9.65 38.65 -35.78
N ASP A 99 -8.59 38.87 -35.01
CA ASP A 99 -7.32 39.40 -35.44
C ASP A 99 -6.37 38.25 -35.86
N LYS A 100 -5.48 38.54 -36.81
CA LYS A 100 -4.43 37.62 -37.26
C LYS A 100 -3.14 38.34 -37.58
N ASN A 101 -2.05 37.57 -37.59
CA ASN A 101 -0.79 38.01 -38.16
C ASN A 101 -0.97 38.36 -39.65
N SER A 102 -0.28 39.41 -40.12
CA SER A 102 -0.24 39.82 -41.53
C SER A 102 0.16 38.70 -42.51
N GLN A 103 0.91 37.70 -42.04
CA GLN A 103 1.35 36.56 -42.84
C GLN A 103 0.34 35.38 -42.81
N SER A 104 -0.64 35.41 -41.93
CA SER A 104 -1.60 34.31 -41.76
C SER A 104 -2.71 34.34 -42.83
N GLN A 105 -3.01 33.17 -43.36
CA GLN A 105 -4.03 32.93 -44.37
C GLN A 105 -5.44 32.81 -43.77
N GLY A 106 -5.57 32.72 -42.44
CA GLY A 106 -6.86 32.55 -41.74
C GLY A 106 -6.83 33.10 -40.32
N ILE A 107 -7.93 32.88 -39.58
CA ILE A 107 -8.07 33.29 -38.17
C ILE A 107 -8.36 32.09 -37.26
N GLU A 108 -8.13 30.87 -37.76
CA GLU A 108 -8.63 29.70 -37.04
C GLU A 108 -7.81 29.36 -35.80
N VAL A 109 -8.48 28.83 -34.78
CA VAL A 109 -7.85 28.43 -33.51
C VAL A 109 -8.24 27.00 -33.21
N TRP A 110 -7.24 26.12 -33.13
CA TRP A 110 -7.43 24.69 -32.87
C TRP A 110 -7.00 24.32 -31.46
N ILE A 111 -7.87 23.63 -30.73
CA ILE A 111 -7.52 23.01 -29.44
C ILE A 111 -7.20 21.54 -29.71
N LYS A 112 -5.95 21.14 -29.52
CA LYS A 112 -5.49 19.77 -29.82
C LYS A 112 -5.49 18.86 -28.60
N GLU A 113 -5.11 19.40 -27.44
CA GLU A 113 -5.06 18.60 -26.21
C GLU A 113 -5.17 19.53 -24.99
N LEU A 114 -5.89 19.08 -23.97
CA LEU A 114 -5.87 19.65 -22.64
C LEU A 114 -5.35 18.60 -21.67
N THR A 115 -4.31 18.92 -20.92
CA THR A 115 -3.67 18.00 -19.98
C THR A 115 -3.63 18.61 -18.58
N VAL A 116 -4.24 17.94 -17.60
CA VAL A 116 -4.23 18.35 -16.18
C VAL A 116 -3.40 17.35 -15.40
N ASP A 117 -2.35 17.83 -14.74
CA ASP A 117 -1.43 17.03 -13.93
C ASP A 117 -0.85 15.81 -14.67
N GLY A 118 -0.64 15.95 -15.98
CA GLY A 118 -0.11 14.91 -16.86
C GLY A 118 -1.16 13.91 -17.38
N LYS A 119 -2.46 14.15 -17.14
CA LYS A 119 -3.56 13.38 -17.72
C LYS A 119 -4.29 14.18 -18.79
N VAL A 120 -4.45 13.59 -19.97
CA VAL A 120 -5.28 14.13 -21.04
C VAL A 120 -6.73 14.16 -20.59
N ILE A 121 -7.36 15.32 -20.72
CA ILE A 121 -8.77 15.57 -20.47
C ILE A 121 -9.50 15.47 -21.81
N ASP A 122 -10.62 14.75 -21.81
CA ASP A 122 -11.51 14.69 -22.97
C ASP A 122 -12.03 16.10 -23.29
N LEU A 123 -11.77 16.57 -24.51
CA LEU A 123 -12.13 17.92 -24.92
C LEU A 123 -13.65 18.14 -24.95
N ASN A 124 -14.45 17.07 -25.03
CA ASN A 124 -15.91 17.16 -24.90
C ASN A 124 -16.38 17.68 -23.53
N THR A 125 -15.48 17.75 -22.54
CA THR A 125 -15.79 18.30 -21.22
C THR A 125 -15.69 19.83 -21.14
N LEU A 126 -15.16 20.50 -22.18
CA LEU A 126 -15.14 21.95 -22.25
C LEU A 126 -16.54 22.49 -22.58
N GLN A 127 -16.84 23.67 -22.06
CA GLN A 127 -18.01 24.45 -22.44
C GLN A 127 -17.63 25.39 -23.58
N TYR A 128 -18.37 25.34 -24.67
CA TYR A 128 -18.11 26.15 -25.85
C TYR A 128 -19.22 27.20 -26.01
N GLU A 129 -18.82 28.47 -26.09
CA GLU A 129 -19.67 29.60 -26.44
C GLU A 129 -19.21 30.17 -27.79
N GLY A 130 -20.15 30.57 -28.64
CA GLY A 130 -19.86 31.02 -30.01
C GLY A 130 -19.68 29.86 -31.01
N GLN A 131 -19.07 30.16 -32.16
CA GLN A 131 -18.91 29.21 -33.27
C GLN A 131 -17.67 28.33 -33.07
N TRP A 132 -17.84 27.20 -32.37
CA TRP A 132 -16.87 26.10 -32.31
C TRP A 132 -17.42 24.89 -33.04
N GLU A 133 -16.62 24.32 -33.93
CA GLU A 133 -16.93 23.08 -34.65
C GLU A 133 -15.90 22.00 -34.28
N VAL A 134 -16.29 20.73 -34.37
CA VAL A 134 -15.37 19.61 -34.15
C VAL A 134 -14.97 19.04 -35.51
N VAL A 135 -13.71 19.22 -35.87
CA VAL A 135 -13.13 18.71 -37.12
C VAL A 135 -12.00 17.75 -36.75
N HIS A 136 -12.07 16.50 -37.25
CA HIS A 136 -11.09 15.44 -36.94
C HIS A 136 -10.83 15.29 -35.43
N GLU A 137 -11.90 15.20 -34.63
CA GLU A 137 -11.87 15.08 -33.16
C GLU A 137 -11.24 16.27 -32.41
N SER A 138 -10.88 17.35 -33.12
CA SER A 138 -10.35 18.58 -32.54
C SER A 138 -11.36 19.72 -32.66
N PRO A 139 -11.68 20.43 -31.55
CA PRO A 139 -12.41 21.68 -31.58
C PRO A 139 -11.64 22.77 -32.34
N VAL A 140 -12.32 23.45 -33.26
CA VAL A 140 -11.81 24.57 -34.06
C VAL A 140 -12.82 25.70 -34.13
N SER A 141 -12.34 26.94 -34.07
CA SER A 141 -13.13 28.14 -34.33
C SER A 141 -12.60 28.83 -35.59
N HIS A 142 -13.48 29.15 -36.56
CA HIS A 142 -13.09 29.76 -37.85
C HIS A 142 -13.44 31.25 -37.98
N ASP A 143 -14.35 31.79 -37.15
CA ASP A 143 -14.92 33.13 -37.33
C ASP A 143 -14.29 34.22 -36.43
N GLY A 144 -13.46 33.84 -35.45
CA GLY A 144 -12.70 34.76 -34.59
C GLY A 144 -13.53 35.77 -33.75
N GLY A 145 -14.85 35.75 -33.84
CA GLY A 145 -15.74 36.63 -33.08
C GLY A 145 -16.41 35.91 -31.92
N GLN A 146 -16.10 36.31 -30.68
CA GLN A 146 -16.79 35.84 -29.46
C GLN A 146 -16.86 34.32 -29.28
N ALA A 147 -15.88 33.57 -29.81
CA ALA A 147 -15.80 32.12 -29.64
C ALA A 147 -14.90 31.79 -28.45
N VAL A 148 -15.50 31.35 -27.34
CA VAL A 148 -14.81 31.05 -26.07
C VAL A 148 -14.98 29.58 -25.71
N ALA A 149 -13.86 28.90 -25.48
CA ALA A 149 -13.86 27.57 -24.87
C ALA A 149 -13.44 27.69 -23.41
N THR A 150 -14.30 27.24 -22.50
CA THR A 150 -14.13 27.32 -21.05
C THR A 150 -13.94 25.95 -20.45
N TRP A 151 -12.97 25.85 -19.54
CA TRP A 151 -12.77 24.69 -18.69
C TRP A 151 -12.58 25.13 -17.25
N GLU A 152 -13.18 24.38 -16.33
CA GLU A 152 -13.02 24.61 -14.89
C GLU A 152 -12.69 23.30 -14.19
N GLY A 153 -11.71 23.34 -13.31
CA GLY A 153 -11.35 22.16 -12.53
C GLY A 153 -10.21 22.37 -11.55
N LEU A 154 -9.94 21.34 -10.76
CA LEU A 154 -8.84 21.34 -9.79
C LEU A 154 -7.52 20.96 -10.47
N VAL A 155 -6.48 21.75 -10.21
CA VAL A 155 -5.12 21.55 -10.72
C VAL A 155 -4.16 21.41 -9.54
N ASP A 156 -3.49 20.25 -9.40
CA ASP A 156 -2.53 19.99 -8.31
C ASP A 156 -1.14 20.59 -8.60
N LYS A 157 -0.66 20.47 -9.83
CA LYS A 157 0.70 20.83 -10.27
C LYS A 157 0.69 21.70 -11.51
N SER A 158 0.01 21.27 -12.56
CA SER A 158 0.05 21.98 -13.83
C SER A 158 -1.14 21.70 -14.73
N LEU A 159 -1.54 22.73 -15.46
CA LEU A 159 -2.48 22.70 -16.56
C LEU A 159 -1.69 22.98 -17.84
N GLU A 160 -1.76 22.10 -18.83
CA GLU A 160 -1.09 22.23 -20.12
C GLU A 160 -2.12 22.21 -21.23
N ILE A 161 -2.03 23.17 -22.15
CA ILE A 161 -2.93 23.31 -23.30
C ILE A 161 -2.07 23.27 -24.55
N LYS A 162 -2.43 22.42 -25.50
CA LYS A 162 -1.80 22.33 -26.81
C LYS A 162 -2.73 22.92 -27.86
N LEU A 163 -2.29 24.01 -28.48
CA LEU A 163 -2.97 24.67 -29.59
C LEU A 163 -2.28 24.32 -30.91
N GLY A 164 -3.04 24.23 -32.00
CA GLY A 164 -2.49 24.03 -33.33
C GLY A 164 -1.95 25.33 -33.91
N ASN A 165 -0.77 25.27 -34.54
CA ASN A 165 -0.11 26.42 -35.18
C ASN A 165 0.18 26.04 -36.63
N HIS A 166 -0.39 26.75 -37.58
CA HIS A 166 -0.24 26.44 -39.00
C HIS A 166 -0.53 27.72 -39.83
N PRO A 167 -0.40 27.68 -41.19
CA PRO A 167 -0.47 28.90 -42.00
C PRO A 167 -1.81 29.64 -41.97
N HIS A 168 -2.87 28.98 -41.50
CA HIS A 168 -4.23 29.55 -41.40
C HIS A 168 -4.58 30.01 -39.97
N SER A 169 -3.70 29.84 -38.98
CA SER A 169 -4.05 30.13 -37.58
C SER A 169 -4.11 31.63 -37.27
N GLY A 170 -5.07 32.03 -36.44
CA GLY A 170 -5.26 33.41 -35.98
C GLY A 170 -4.57 33.73 -34.65
N LEU A 171 -4.98 34.84 -34.04
CA LEU A 171 -4.62 35.15 -32.65
C LEU A 171 -5.61 34.49 -31.68
N ALA A 172 -5.12 34.00 -30.55
CA ALA A 172 -5.93 33.51 -29.44
C ALA A 172 -5.60 34.25 -28.15
N GLU A 173 -6.60 34.51 -27.32
CA GLU A 173 -6.42 34.98 -25.96
C GLU A 173 -6.68 33.82 -25.00
N VAL A 174 -5.65 33.41 -24.27
CA VAL A 174 -5.72 32.35 -23.27
C VAL A 174 -5.67 32.97 -21.89
N LYS A 175 -6.80 32.90 -21.18
CA LYS A 175 -6.95 33.39 -19.82
C LYS A 175 -6.99 32.22 -18.85
N ILE A 176 -6.04 32.19 -17.92
CA ILE A 176 -5.94 31.20 -16.86
C ILE A 176 -6.05 31.93 -15.52
N ASN A 177 -7.20 31.78 -14.85
CA ASN A 177 -7.60 32.61 -13.71
C ASN A 177 -7.53 34.10 -14.07
N ASP A 178 -6.69 34.88 -13.39
CA ASP A 178 -6.50 36.32 -13.63
C ASP A 178 -5.41 36.63 -14.66
N ASN A 179 -4.63 35.64 -15.09
CA ASN A 179 -3.54 35.84 -16.06
C ASN A 179 -4.07 35.69 -17.47
N ILE A 180 -3.85 36.70 -18.31
CA ILE A 180 -4.25 36.74 -19.71
C ILE A 180 -2.99 36.75 -20.58
N GLU A 181 -2.91 35.81 -21.51
CA GLU A 181 -1.84 35.73 -22.50
C GLU A 181 -2.45 35.78 -23.90
N LYS A 182 -2.03 36.74 -24.73
CA LYS A 182 -2.37 36.76 -26.16
C LYS A 182 -1.29 36.02 -26.92
N VAL A 183 -1.70 35.06 -27.74
CA VAL A 183 -0.82 34.13 -28.44
C VAL A 183 -1.08 34.23 -29.93
N ASP A 184 0.01 34.46 -30.68
CA ASP A 184 0.01 34.33 -32.13
C ASP A 184 0.29 32.88 -32.50
N LEU A 185 -0.68 32.24 -33.17
CA LEU A 185 -0.61 30.84 -33.56
C LEU A 185 -0.14 30.67 -35.00
N TYR A 186 0.19 31.74 -35.73
CA TYR A 186 0.72 31.61 -37.08
C TYR A 186 2.06 30.85 -37.10
N SER A 187 2.17 29.88 -38.01
CA SER A 187 3.41 29.17 -38.32
C SER A 187 3.42 28.79 -39.81
N PRO A 188 4.54 28.89 -40.52
CA PRO A 188 4.63 28.45 -41.92
C PRO A 188 4.48 26.93 -42.07
N ASP A 189 4.76 26.15 -41.01
CA ASP A 189 4.63 24.70 -40.95
C ASP A 189 3.62 24.29 -39.87
N ASP A 190 3.03 23.09 -39.99
CA ASP A 190 2.17 22.51 -38.95
C ASP A 190 2.97 22.19 -37.67
N GLN A 191 2.67 22.90 -36.60
CA GLN A 191 3.30 22.78 -35.28
C GLN A 191 2.26 22.84 -34.15
N ILE A 192 2.72 22.63 -32.92
CA ILE A 192 1.89 22.71 -31.71
C ILE A 192 2.48 23.77 -30.77
N LYS A 193 1.66 24.72 -30.32
CA LYS A 193 1.99 25.63 -29.23
C LYS A 193 1.51 25.02 -27.92
N THR A 194 2.44 24.77 -27.02
CA THR A 194 2.12 24.38 -25.64
C THR A 194 2.12 25.59 -24.72
N ILE A 195 1.04 25.78 -23.96
CA ILE A 195 0.92 26.75 -22.88
C ILE A 195 0.79 25.99 -21.58
N THR A 196 1.68 26.27 -20.61
CA THR A 196 1.70 25.57 -19.32
C THR A 196 1.49 26.54 -18.17
N HIS A 197 0.43 26.32 -17.40
CA HIS A 197 0.22 26.95 -16.11
C HIS A 197 0.68 26.03 -14.99
N HIS A 198 1.55 26.52 -14.12
CA HIS A 198 1.97 25.79 -12.92
C HIS A 198 1.24 26.33 -11.70
N ASN A 199 0.63 25.44 -10.93
CA ASN A 199 0.12 25.77 -9.62
C ASN A 199 1.31 26.03 -8.68
N LYS A 200 1.50 27.30 -8.31
CA LYS A 200 2.57 27.77 -7.40
C LYS A 200 2.10 27.87 -5.95
N SER A 201 0.83 27.58 -5.67
CA SER A 201 0.32 27.61 -4.31
C SER A 201 1.12 26.61 -3.49
N LEU A 202 1.74 27.09 -2.41
CA LEU A 202 2.31 26.24 -1.36
C LEU A 202 1.41 26.34 -0.14
N LEU A 203 1.15 25.21 0.51
CA LEU A 203 0.48 25.23 1.79
C LEU A 203 1.36 25.99 2.78
N SER A 204 0.77 26.97 3.45
CA SER A 204 1.50 27.78 4.42
C SER A 204 2.08 26.91 5.54
N ILE A 205 3.25 27.27 6.06
CA ILE A 205 3.83 26.58 7.24
C ILE A 205 2.83 26.59 8.41
N SER A 206 2.05 27.67 8.54
CA SER A 206 0.95 27.77 9.51
C SER A 206 -0.11 26.69 9.35
N PHE A 207 -0.44 26.28 8.11
CA PHE A 207 -1.37 25.18 7.86
C PHE A 207 -0.82 23.85 8.40
N TYR A 208 0.44 23.52 8.10
CA TYR A 208 1.07 22.30 8.61
C TYR A 208 1.17 22.29 10.14
N ILE A 209 1.51 23.42 10.75
CA ILE A 209 1.56 23.56 12.21
C ILE A 209 0.16 23.38 12.80
N PHE A 210 -0.85 24.05 12.25
CA PHE A 210 -2.23 23.93 12.70
C PHE A 210 -2.72 22.48 12.61
N PHE A 211 -2.48 21.81 11.48
CA PHE A 211 -2.89 20.42 11.30
C PHE A 211 -2.14 19.48 12.26
N LEU A 212 -0.83 19.68 12.44
CA LEU A 212 -0.03 18.92 13.39
C LEU A 212 -0.57 19.05 14.82
N ILE A 213 -0.95 20.26 15.25
CA ILE A 213 -1.56 20.51 16.56
C ILE A 213 -2.89 19.75 16.70
N ASN A 214 -3.75 19.79 15.69
CA ASN A 214 -5.04 19.09 15.72
C ASN A 214 -4.83 17.57 15.83
N ILE A 215 -3.98 16.99 14.99
CA ILE A 215 -3.65 15.57 15.03
C ILE A 215 -3.01 15.17 16.37
N TYR A 216 -2.15 16.02 16.92
CA TYR A 216 -1.56 15.82 18.24
C TYR A 216 -2.60 15.74 19.35
N ILE A 217 -3.59 16.63 19.33
CA ILE A 217 -4.68 16.58 20.31
C ILE A 217 -5.55 15.33 20.10
N VAL A 218 -5.81 14.92 18.85
CA VAL A 218 -6.51 13.66 18.54
C VAL A 218 -5.77 12.46 19.11
N PHE A 219 -4.47 12.35 18.90
CA PHE A 219 -3.69 11.23 19.43
C PHE A 219 -3.64 11.23 20.96
N ILE A 220 -3.59 12.41 21.60
CA ILE A 220 -3.74 12.52 23.05
C ILE A 220 -5.10 11.98 23.50
N ILE A 221 -6.19 12.36 22.83
CA ILE A 221 -7.55 11.91 23.21
C ILE A 221 -7.71 10.42 22.96
N LEU A 222 -7.27 9.90 21.81
CA LEU A 222 -7.27 8.47 21.51
C LEU A 222 -6.48 7.70 22.57
N TYR A 223 -5.29 8.19 22.94
CA TYR A 223 -4.49 7.61 24.00
C TYR A 223 -5.23 7.60 25.35
N ILE A 224 -5.84 8.72 25.75
CA ILE A 224 -6.64 8.80 26.98
C ILE A 224 -7.81 7.83 26.91
N CYS A 225 -8.53 7.75 25.80
CA CYS A 225 -9.64 6.81 25.63
C CYS A 225 -9.16 5.37 25.78
N ILE A 226 -8.12 4.97 25.04
CA ILE A 226 -7.59 3.60 25.02
C ILE A 226 -6.96 3.21 26.36
N SER A 227 -6.22 4.12 27.00
CA SER A 227 -5.61 3.86 28.32
C SER A 227 -6.65 3.69 29.43
N ASN A 228 -7.83 4.31 29.28
CA ASN A 228 -8.92 4.22 30.26
C ASN A 228 -9.98 3.15 29.93
N ILE A 229 -9.75 2.33 28.90
CA ILE A 229 -10.49 1.09 28.67
C ILE A 229 -10.19 0.16 29.85
N ARG A 230 -11.02 0.25 30.90
CA ARG A 230 -10.92 -0.58 32.10
C ARG A 230 -11.27 -2.02 31.78
N ALA A 231 -10.50 -2.95 32.36
CA ALA A 231 -10.88 -4.35 32.44
C ALA A 231 -12.29 -4.46 33.01
N ASN A 232 -13.23 -4.95 32.21
CA ASN A 232 -14.51 -5.37 32.75
C ASN A 232 -14.24 -6.66 33.53
N GLU A 233 -14.48 -6.68 34.85
CA GLU A 233 -14.16 -7.85 35.69
C GLU A 233 -14.92 -9.12 35.25
N LYS A 234 -16.01 -8.95 34.49
CA LYS A 234 -16.78 -10.03 33.86
C LYS A 234 -16.50 -10.11 32.35
N VAL A 235 -15.28 -10.52 31.96
CA VAL A 235 -15.09 -11.04 30.60
C VAL A 235 -15.55 -12.50 30.60
N GLU A 236 -16.74 -12.76 30.04
CA GLU A 236 -17.15 -14.12 29.74
C GLU A 236 -16.14 -14.77 28.80
N GLU A 237 -15.55 -15.89 29.21
CA GLU A 237 -14.76 -16.71 28.30
C GLU A 237 -15.66 -17.12 27.11
N GLY A 238 -15.28 -16.67 25.92
CA GLY A 238 -15.95 -17.08 24.70
C GLY A 238 -15.72 -18.55 24.44
N THR A 239 -16.79 -19.28 24.13
CA THR A 239 -16.70 -20.69 23.77
C THR A 239 -15.98 -20.85 22.42
N LYS A 240 -15.45 -22.04 22.15
CA LYS A 240 -14.91 -22.38 20.82
C LYS A 240 -15.95 -22.12 19.71
N ALA A 241 -17.23 -22.40 19.98
CA ALA A 241 -18.33 -22.12 19.06
C ALA A 241 -18.47 -20.62 18.75
N PHE A 242 -18.32 -19.74 19.74
CA PHE A 242 -18.32 -18.29 19.51
C PHE A 242 -17.13 -17.86 18.62
N CYS A 243 -15.92 -18.33 18.90
CA CYS A 243 -14.75 -17.99 18.09
C CYS A 243 -14.87 -18.48 16.64
N PHE A 244 -15.54 -19.62 16.43
CA PHE A 244 -15.85 -20.14 15.09
C PHE A 244 -16.89 -19.27 14.38
N LYS A 245 -17.92 -18.77 15.09
CA LYS A 245 -18.86 -17.81 14.48
C LYS A 245 -18.17 -16.55 13.96
N CYS A 246 -17.09 -16.10 14.61
CA CYS A 246 -16.29 -14.98 14.12
C CYS A 246 -15.53 -15.28 12.81
N THR A 247 -15.41 -16.54 12.37
CA THR A 247 -14.77 -16.88 11.08
C THR A 247 -15.76 -16.97 9.92
N ILE A 248 -17.06 -17.13 10.22
CA ILE A 248 -18.12 -17.28 9.21
C ILE A 248 -18.15 -16.12 8.21
N PRO A 249 -18.06 -14.83 8.61
CA PRO A 249 -18.06 -13.71 7.67
C PRO A 249 -16.95 -13.84 6.61
N SER A 250 -15.74 -14.22 7.02
CA SER A 250 -14.60 -14.38 6.10
C SER A 250 -14.77 -15.56 5.16
N ILE A 251 -15.38 -16.66 5.62
CA ILE A 251 -15.73 -17.81 4.77
C ILE A 251 -16.70 -17.35 3.68
N ILE A 252 -17.82 -16.73 4.08
CA ILE A 252 -18.87 -16.29 3.15
C ILE A 252 -18.30 -15.36 2.09
N VAL A 253 -17.55 -14.34 2.50
CA VAL A 253 -16.98 -13.37 1.55
C VAL A 253 -15.93 -14.02 0.64
N SER A 254 -15.03 -14.85 1.17
CA SER A 254 -13.99 -15.47 0.33
C SER A 254 -14.59 -16.41 -0.71
N PHE A 255 -15.60 -17.19 -0.34
CA PHE A 255 -16.32 -18.05 -1.28
C PHE A 255 -17.15 -17.25 -2.27
N PHE A 256 -17.80 -16.15 -1.84
CA PHE A 256 -18.49 -15.25 -2.75
C PHE A 256 -17.56 -14.70 -3.84
N TYR A 257 -16.38 -14.18 -3.45
CA TYR A 257 -15.39 -13.72 -4.42
C TYR A 257 -14.89 -14.87 -5.32
N LEU A 258 -14.70 -16.08 -4.77
CA LEU A 258 -14.31 -17.25 -5.56
C LEU A 258 -15.37 -17.60 -6.62
N LEU A 259 -16.67 -17.48 -6.31
CA LEU A 259 -17.74 -17.71 -7.29
C LEU A 259 -17.73 -16.65 -8.40
N VAL A 260 -17.49 -15.38 -8.04
CA VAL A 260 -17.44 -14.26 -9.00
C VAL A 260 -16.24 -14.39 -9.94
N TYR A 261 -15.09 -14.81 -9.43
CA TYR A 261 -13.82 -14.89 -10.17
C TYR A 261 -13.30 -16.32 -10.34
N TYR A 262 -14.20 -17.29 -10.42
CA TYR A 262 -13.82 -18.70 -10.56
C TYR A 262 -12.93 -18.93 -11.79
N PRO A 263 -11.90 -19.80 -11.72
CA PRO A 263 -11.48 -20.64 -10.60
C PRO A 263 -10.55 -19.96 -9.58
N GLY A 264 -10.33 -18.65 -9.69
CA GLY A 264 -9.39 -17.88 -8.88
C GLY A 264 -8.64 -16.84 -9.72
N LEU A 265 -7.79 -16.06 -9.07
CA LEU A 265 -6.98 -15.02 -9.73
C LEU A 265 -5.56 -15.52 -9.95
N MET A 266 -5.00 -15.30 -11.14
CA MET A 266 -3.65 -15.72 -11.51
C MET A 266 -2.94 -14.58 -12.23
N SER A 267 -1.71 -14.27 -11.81
CA SER A 267 -0.81 -13.35 -12.50
C SER A 267 0.26 -14.11 -13.29
N GLY A 268 1.19 -13.40 -13.94
CA GLY A 268 2.34 -14.00 -14.63
C GLY A 268 3.12 -15.00 -13.76
N ASP A 269 3.41 -14.65 -12.50
CA ASP A 269 4.03 -15.55 -11.52
C ASP A 269 3.23 -16.86 -11.35
N SER A 270 1.90 -16.76 -11.25
CA SER A 270 1.03 -17.91 -11.07
C SER A 270 1.02 -18.82 -12.29
N ILE A 271 1.09 -18.24 -13.49
CA ILE A 271 1.16 -18.98 -14.76
C ILE A 271 2.50 -19.70 -14.88
N ASP A 272 3.61 -19.07 -14.51
CA ASP A 272 4.92 -19.74 -14.47
C ASP A 272 4.90 -20.92 -13.48
N GLN A 273 4.37 -20.73 -12.27
CA GLN A 273 4.22 -21.82 -11.30
C GLN A 273 3.30 -22.92 -11.81
N TRP A 274 2.23 -22.59 -12.53
CA TRP A 274 1.35 -23.58 -13.15
C TRP A 274 2.07 -24.39 -14.24
N ARG A 275 2.91 -23.75 -15.06
CA ARG A 275 3.80 -24.45 -15.99
C ARG A 275 4.67 -25.47 -15.24
N GLN A 276 5.35 -25.07 -14.17
CA GLN A 276 6.19 -25.96 -13.36
C GLN A 276 5.39 -27.15 -12.79
N ILE A 277 4.19 -26.91 -12.26
CA ILE A 277 3.28 -27.97 -11.76
C ILE A 277 2.91 -28.96 -12.86
N SER A 278 2.69 -28.45 -14.08
CA SER A 278 2.22 -29.22 -15.24
C SER A 278 3.35 -30.02 -15.90
N SER A 279 4.54 -29.43 -16.02
CA SER A 279 5.71 -30.04 -16.67
C SER A 279 6.60 -30.83 -15.72
N PHE A 280 6.41 -30.69 -14.41
CA PHE A 280 7.30 -31.22 -13.37
C PHE A 280 8.74 -30.67 -13.46
N ASP A 281 8.92 -29.51 -14.09
CA ASP A 281 10.19 -28.81 -14.23
C ASP A 281 10.23 -27.64 -13.24
N PHE A 282 10.74 -27.92 -12.04
CA PHE A 282 10.79 -26.94 -10.95
C PHE A 282 12.08 -26.12 -10.99
N ASN A 283 11.96 -24.84 -10.62
CA ASN A 283 13.08 -23.97 -10.31
C ASN A 283 12.79 -23.17 -9.03
N ASP A 284 13.78 -22.40 -8.56
CA ASP A 284 13.65 -21.58 -7.36
C ASP A 284 13.55 -20.06 -7.64
N ALA A 285 13.18 -19.66 -8.87
CA ALA A 285 12.87 -18.25 -9.17
C ALA A 285 11.64 -17.76 -8.40
N HIS A 286 10.74 -18.69 -8.12
CA HIS A 286 9.76 -18.59 -7.04
C HIS A 286 10.12 -19.64 -5.99
N PRO A 287 9.79 -19.43 -4.70
CA PRO A 287 10.12 -20.38 -3.64
C PRO A 287 9.64 -21.79 -4.00
N PHE A 288 10.60 -22.71 -4.17
CA PHE A 288 10.34 -24.08 -4.61
C PHE A 288 9.17 -24.74 -3.85
N TYR A 289 9.17 -24.60 -2.53
CA TYR A 289 8.17 -25.22 -1.67
C TYR A 289 6.75 -24.73 -1.90
N ASP A 290 6.56 -23.45 -2.24
CA ASP A 290 5.23 -22.94 -2.57
C ASP A 290 4.69 -23.61 -3.85
N THR A 291 5.51 -23.71 -4.90
CA THR A 291 5.14 -24.41 -6.14
C THR A 291 4.90 -25.90 -5.90
N PHE A 292 5.76 -26.55 -5.10
CA PHE A 292 5.65 -27.98 -4.79
C PHE A 292 4.41 -28.32 -3.95
N ILE A 293 4.04 -27.48 -2.97
CA ILE A 293 2.78 -27.65 -2.23
C ILE A 293 1.58 -27.52 -3.17
N LYS A 294 1.58 -26.54 -4.08
CA LYS A 294 0.53 -26.40 -5.10
C LYS A 294 0.45 -27.63 -6.01
N TYR A 295 1.59 -28.21 -6.38
CA TYR A 295 1.64 -29.48 -7.10
C TYR A 295 0.94 -30.61 -6.32
N ILE A 296 1.20 -30.77 -5.03
CA ILE A 296 0.55 -31.80 -4.19
C ILE A 296 -0.96 -31.54 -4.12
N ILE A 297 -1.38 -30.31 -3.85
CA ILE A 297 -2.80 -29.93 -3.75
C ILE A 297 -3.55 -30.24 -5.05
N THR A 298 -2.93 -29.95 -6.20
CA THR A 298 -3.54 -30.18 -7.52
C THR A 298 -3.62 -31.65 -7.93
N ARG A 299 -3.00 -32.58 -7.18
CA ARG A 299 -3.23 -34.04 -7.35
C ARG A 299 -4.62 -34.48 -6.89
N ILE A 300 -5.24 -33.73 -5.98
CA ILE A 300 -6.62 -34.00 -5.53
C ILE A 300 -7.60 -33.51 -6.60
N TRP A 301 -7.40 -32.28 -7.06
CA TRP A 301 -8.18 -31.69 -8.14
C TRP A 301 -7.29 -30.73 -8.94
N TYR A 302 -7.08 -31.05 -10.21
CA TYR A 302 -6.23 -30.29 -11.11
C TYR A 302 -6.91 -28.99 -11.57
N SER A 303 -7.02 -28.03 -10.65
CA SER A 303 -7.68 -26.74 -10.86
C SER A 303 -7.08 -25.67 -9.94
N PRO A 304 -6.94 -24.41 -10.40
CA PRO A 304 -6.57 -23.29 -9.54
C PRO A 304 -7.49 -23.15 -8.31
N ALA A 305 -8.77 -23.51 -8.46
CA ALA A 305 -9.75 -23.44 -7.39
C ALA A 305 -9.38 -24.33 -6.20
N MET A 306 -8.74 -25.48 -6.43
CA MET A 306 -8.31 -26.36 -5.33
C MET A 306 -7.22 -25.71 -4.47
N ILE A 307 -6.32 -24.94 -5.10
CA ILE A 307 -5.30 -24.16 -4.41
C ILE A 307 -5.97 -23.06 -3.60
N VAL A 308 -6.90 -22.32 -4.22
CA VAL A 308 -7.65 -21.24 -3.54
C VAL A 308 -8.46 -21.76 -2.35
N ILE A 309 -9.20 -22.86 -2.50
CA ILE A 309 -9.98 -23.46 -1.41
C ILE A 309 -9.06 -23.86 -0.25
N THR A 310 -7.90 -24.47 -0.55
CA THR A 310 -6.90 -24.81 0.48
C THR A 310 -6.39 -23.56 1.20
N GLN A 311 -6.11 -22.46 0.46
CA GLN A 311 -5.71 -21.18 1.04
C GLN A 311 -6.79 -20.57 1.95
N ILE A 312 -8.06 -20.61 1.53
CA ILE A 312 -9.19 -20.12 2.32
C ILE A 312 -9.31 -20.94 3.62
N ILE A 313 -9.20 -22.27 3.54
CA ILE A 313 -9.23 -23.16 4.72
C ILE A 313 -8.07 -22.84 5.66
N TYR A 314 -6.85 -22.69 5.12
CA TYR A 314 -5.68 -22.33 5.93
C TYR A 314 -5.88 -20.99 6.64
N PHE A 315 -6.35 -19.96 5.93
CA PHE A 315 -6.70 -18.68 6.51
C PHE A 315 -7.75 -18.82 7.62
N CYS A 316 -8.84 -19.54 7.37
CA CYS A 316 -9.93 -19.69 8.34
C CYS A 316 -9.47 -20.39 9.63
N CYS A 317 -8.60 -21.40 9.52
CA CYS A 317 -7.97 -22.05 10.67
C CYS A 317 -7.11 -21.07 11.49
N VAL A 318 -6.29 -20.25 10.82
CA VAL A 318 -5.47 -19.23 11.48
C VAL A 318 -6.33 -18.12 12.08
N TRP A 319 -7.37 -17.68 11.39
CA TRP A 319 -8.31 -16.67 11.88
C TRP A 319 -9.09 -17.16 13.10
N PHE A 320 -9.52 -18.42 13.08
CA PHE A 320 -10.14 -19.07 14.25
C PHE A 320 -9.19 -19.11 15.44
N TYR A 321 -7.92 -19.45 15.21
CA TYR A 321 -6.88 -19.45 16.24
C TYR A 321 -6.60 -18.03 16.76
N ALA A 322 -6.65 -17.01 15.89
CA ALA A 322 -6.55 -15.60 16.26
C ALA A 322 -7.70 -15.20 17.20
N MET A 323 -8.95 -15.44 16.80
CA MET A 323 -10.13 -15.11 17.60
C MET A 323 -10.12 -15.85 18.94
N SER A 324 -9.72 -17.12 18.94
CA SER A 324 -9.56 -17.92 20.15
C SER A 324 -8.48 -17.35 21.08
N THR A 325 -7.35 -16.91 20.51
CA THR A 325 -6.26 -16.28 21.29
C THR A 325 -6.72 -14.96 21.88
N LEU A 326 -7.29 -14.07 21.07
CA LEU A 326 -7.79 -12.76 21.52
C LEU A 326 -8.88 -12.92 22.59
N CYS A 327 -9.79 -13.88 22.44
CA CYS A 327 -10.82 -14.18 23.43
C CYS A 327 -10.22 -14.67 24.75
N LYS A 328 -9.21 -15.55 24.72
CA LYS A 328 -8.52 -16.07 25.92
C LYS A 328 -7.77 -14.99 26.70
N ILE A 329 -7.16 -14.04 25.99
CA ILE A 329 -6.46 -12.91 26.62
C ILE A 329 -7.43 -11.76 27.00
N GLY A 330 -8.74 -11.97 26.82
CA GLY A 330 -9.78 -11.13 27.38
C GLY A 330 -10.41 -10.11 26.44
N VAL A 331 -10.09 -10.08 25.15
CA VAL A 331 -10.70 -9.12 24.21
C VAL A 331 -12.21 -9.30 24.15
N ASN A 332 -12.96 -8.20 24.21
CA ASN A 332 -14.42 -8.20 24.25
C ASN A 332 -15.03 -8.86 23.00
N LYS A 333 -16.04 -9.73 23.18
CA LYS A 333 -16.78 -10.41 22.11
C LYS A 333 -17.29 -9.45 21.02
N LYS A 334 -17.77 -8.26 21.38
CA LYS A 334 -18.23 -7.23 20.41
C LYS A 334 -17.09 -6.76 19.52
N VAL A 335 -15.90 -6.54 20.09
CA VAL A 335 -14.70 -6.18 19.33
C VAL A 335 -14.33 -7.31 18.37
N LEU A 336 -14.37 -8.56 18.84
CA LEU A 336 -14.07 -9.73 18.00
C LEU A 336 -15.04 -9.89 16.81
N VAL A 337 -16.34 -9.64 17.03
CA VAL A 337 -17.33 -9.60 15.95
C VAL A 337 -17.06 -8.43 15.00
N SER A 338 -16.83 -7.22 15.54
CA SER A 338 -16.55 -6.02 14.75
C SER A 338 -15.33 -6.16 13.85
N ILE A 339 -14.20 -6.66 14.37
CA ILE A 339 -12.99 -6.85 13.55
C ILE A 339 -13.18 -7.94 12.50
N SER A 340 -14.00 -8.96 12.78
CA SER A 340 -14.28 -10.03 11.81
C SER A 340 -15.14 -9.52 10.67
N VAL A 341 -16.18 -8.73 10.99
CA VAL A 341 -17.00 -8.06 9.96
C VAL A 341 -16.17 -7.05 9.18
N LEU A 342 -15.38 -6.20 9.85
CA LEU A 342 -14.51 -5.23 9.21
C LEU A 342 -13.53 -5.91 8.25
N PHE A 343 -12.88 -7.00 8.69
CA PHE A 343 -12.01 -7.80 7.84
C PHE A 343 -12.73 -8.26 6.56
N SER A 344 -13.92 -8.83 6.70
CA SER A 344 -14.68 -9.35 5.56
C SER A 344 -15.19 -8.27 4.61
N LEU A 345 -15.41 -7.04 5.08
CA LEU A 345 -15.87 -5.94 4.24
C LEU A 345 -14.74 -5.27 3.43
N ILE A 346 -13.48 -5.44 3.83
CA ILE A 346 -12.34 -4.85 3.11
C ILE A 346 -12.08 -5.64 1.81
N PRO A 347 -12.21 -5.02 0.62
CA PRO A 347 -12.12 -5.73 -0.66
C PRO A 347 -10.77 -6.37 -0.95
N ILE A 348 -9.67 -5.84 -0.36
CA ILE A 348 -8.35 -6.49 -0.47
C ILE A 348 -8.45 -7.95 -0.03
N ASN A 349 -9.10 -8.22 1.10
CA ASN A 349 -9.15 -9.56 1.69
C ASN A 349 -9.94 -10.53 0.79
N GLY A 350 -11.02 -10.04 0.17
CA GLY A 350 -11.81 -10.80 -0.79
C GLY A 350 -10.98 -11.24 -2.01
N LEU A 351 -10.30 -10.30 -2.68
CA LEU A 351 -9.47 -10.62 -3.85
C LEU A 351 -8.23 -11.44 -3.50
N TYR A 352 -7.55 -11.10 -2.40
CA TYR A 352 -6.24 -11.70 -2.12
C TYR A 352 -6.38 -13.13 -1.64
N LEU A 353 -7.40 -13.45 -0.84
CA LEU A 353 -7.64 -14.85 -0.43
C LEU A 353 -7.94 -15.78 -1.60
N ILE A 354 -8.41 -15.25 -2.74
CA ILE A 354 -8.66 -16.02 -3.97
C ILE A 354 -7.56 -15.89 -5.03
N SER A 355 -6.46 -15.21 -4.71
CA SER A 355 -5.31 -15.07 -5.60
C SER A 355 -4.33 -16.24 -5.40
N VAL A 356 -3.96 -16.91 -6.50
CA VAL A 356 -2.97 -18.01 -6.52
C VAL A 356 -1.56 -17.43 -6.45
N TRP A 357 -1.29 -16.70 -5.38
CA TRP A 357 -0.02 -16.01 -5.14
C TRP A 357 0.67 -16.58 -3.91
N LYS A 358 1.98 -16.79 -4.00
CA LYS A 358 2.85 -17.14 -2.86
C LYS A 358 2.75 -16.15 -1.69
N ASP A 359 2.41 -14.90 -1.99
CA ASP A 359 2.23 -13.81 -1.04
C ASP A 359 1.12 -14.08 -0.01
N VAL A 360 0.08 -14.82 -0.41
CA VAL A 360 -1.11 -15.07 0.41
C VAL A 360 -0.84 -16.10 1.51
N PRO A 361 -0.42 -17.35 1.23
CA PRO A 361 -0.07 -18.30 2.29
C PRO A 361 1.09 -17.79 3.14
N TYR A 362 2.06 -17.07 2.55
CA TYR A 362 3.11 -16.37 3.30
C TYR A 362 2.55 -15.39 4.32
N SER A 363 1.62 -14.52 3.91
CA SER A 363 1.02 -13.52 4.79
C SER A 363 0.21 -14.15 5.92
N ILE A 364 -0.50 -15.26 5.62
CA ILE A 364 -1.22 -16.06 6.61
C ILE A 364 -0.24 -16.69 7.62
N SER A 365 0.93 -17.16 7.17
CA SER A 365 1.98 -17.69 8.05
C SER A 365 2.63 -16.62 8.94
N ILE A 366 2.86 -15.41 8.41
CA ILE A 366 3.32 -14.26 9.23
C ILE A 366 2.28 -13.91 10.30
N LEU A 367 0.99 -13.90 9.93
CA LEU A 367 -0.11 -13.69 10.88
C LEU A 367 -0.10 -14.77 11.97
N LEU A 368 0.02 -16.05 11.59
CA LEU A 368 0.10 -17.17 12.53
C LEU A 368 1.29 -17.02 13.48
N LEU A 369 2.47 -16.64 12.97
CA LEU A 369 3.65 -16.40 13.80
C LEU A 369 3.39 -15.29 14.81
N SER A 370 2.82 -14.16 14.38
CA SER A 370 2.42 -13.07 15.28
C SER A 370 1.44 -13.54 16.35
N ILE A 371 0.43 -14.35 16.02
CA ILE A 371 -0.53 -14.89 17.01
C ILE A 371 0.15 -15.83 18.01
N ILE A 372 1.11 -16.64 17.58
CA ILE A 372 1.91 -17.47 18.49
C ILE A 372 2.74 -16.57 19.42
N LEU A 373 3.33 -15.48 18.91
CA LEU A 373 4.07 -14.53 19.74
C LEU A 373 3.18 -13.74 20.72
N ILE A 374 1.90 -13.52 20.42
CA ILE A 374 0.90 -13.05 21.41
C ILE A 374 0.81 -14.06 22.57
N ASN A 375 0.75 -15.35 22.27
CA ASN A 375 0.70 -16.38 23.30
C ASN A 375 2.01 -16.51 24.08
N VAL A 376 3.17 -16.39 23.43
CA VAL A 376 4.49 -16.32 24.09
C VAL A 376 4.53 -15.13 25.05
N PHE A 377 4.09 -13.96 24.60
CA PHE A 377 3.99 -12.77 25.43
C PHE A 377 3.11 -13.00 26.65
N HIS A 378 1.92 -13.59 26.45
CA HIS A 378 0.94 -13.80 27.52
C HIS A 378 1.38 -14.83 28.55
N HIS A 379 2.04 -15.92 28.15
CA HIS A 379 2.45 -17.00 29.05
C HIS A 379 3.90 -16.87 29.57
N GLY A 380 4.67 -15.93 29.03
CA GLY A 380 6.05 -15.70 29.41
C GLY A 380 6.98 -16.86 29.05
N ALA A 381 8.07 -17.01 29.81
CA ALA A 381 9.08 -18.05 29.60
C ALA A 381 8.53 -19.49 29.71
N ARG A 382 7.41 -19.69 30.41
CA ARG A 382 6.72 -20.99 30.56
C ARG A 382 6.24 -21.57 29.23
N TRP A 383 6.00 -20.73 28.21
CA TRP A 383 5.60 -21.19 26.89
C TRP A 383 6.58 -22.22 26.30
N PHE A 384 7.88 -22.01 26.54
CA PHE A 384 8.96 -22.86 26.04
C PHE A 384 9.11 -24.18 26.80
N ASP A 385 8.39 -24.37 27.91
CA ASP A 385 8.47 -25.61 28.70
C ASP A 385 7.59 -26.74 28.15
N ASN A 386 6.66 -26.42 27.26
CA ASN A 386 5.86 -27.40 26.53
C ASN A 386 6.42 -27.65 25.13
N ASN A 387 6.82 -28.90 24.85
CA ASN A 387 7.38 -29.27 23.55
C ASN A 387 6.40 -29.04 22.39
N LYS A 388 5.08 -29.20 22.59
CA LYS A 388 4.09 -28.92 21.54
C LYS A 388 4.10 -27.45 21.12
N ASN A 389 4.29 -26.55 22.07
CA ASN A 389 4.38 -25.11 21.81
C ASN A 389 5.66 -24.74 21.05
N VAL A 390 6.78 -25.38 21.41
CA VAL A 390 8.07 -25.21 20.72
C VAL A 390 7.98 -25.75 19.29
N THR A 391 7.41 -26.95 19.09
CA THR A 391 7.14 -27.51 17.77
C THR A 391 6.25 -26.59 16.93
N LEU A 392 5.21 -26.00 17.51
CA LEU A 392 4.34 -25.05 16.80
C LEU A 392 5.10 -23.80 16.31
N ILE A 393 6.05 -23.27 17.10
CA ILE A 393 6.92 -22.17 16.66
C ILE A 393 7.80 -22.62 15.48
N ILE A 394 8.47 -23.78 15.60
CA ILE A 394 9.34 -24.33 14.55
C ILE A 394 8.57 -24.51 13.24
N LEU A 395 7.42 -25.20 13.29
CA LEU A 395 6.58 -25.44 12.12
C LEU A 395 6.12 -24.12 11.47
N THR A 396 5.72 -23.15 12.28
CA THR A 396 5.26 -21.85 11.75
C THR A 396 6.40 -21.08 11.09
N MET A 397 7.59 -21.06 11.69
CA MET A 397 8.77 -20.42 11.10
C MET A 397 9.16 -21.10 9.78
N ILE A 398 9.08 -22.43 9.70
CA ILE A 398 9.31 -23.17 8.45
C ILE A 398 8.28 -22.77 7.39
N LEU A 399 6.98 -22.71 7.72
CA LEU A 399 5.94 -22.26 6.79
C LEU A 399 6.23 -20.86 6.22
N VAL A 400 6.67 -19.92 7.06
CA VAL A 400 7.06 -18.57 6.61
C VAL A 400 8.19 -18.63 5.57
N LEU A 401 9.22 -19.45 5.80
CA LEU A 401 10.35 -19.62 4.87
C LEU A 401 9.96 -20.36 3.58
N MET A 402 9.03 -21.31 3.66
CA MET A 402 8.56 -22.10 2.51
C MET A 402 7.89 -21.23 1.45
N PHE A 403 7.08 -20.24 1.86
CA PHE A 403 6.29 -19.46 0.92
C PHE A 403 7.01 -18.24 0.34
N ARG A 404 8.04 -17.68 1.01
CA ARG A 404 8.88 -16.59 0.48
C ARG A 404 10.30 -16.56 1.03
N HIS A 405 11.26 -16.28 0.15
CA HIS A 405 12.65 -15.98 0.55
C HIS A 405 12.75 -14.77 1.49
N ASN A 406 11.88 -13.78 1.32
CA ASN A 406 11.83 -12.59 2.19
C ASN A 406 11.44 -12.94 3.64
N GLY A 407 10.94 -14.15 3.89
CA GLY A 407 10.61 -14.67 5.22
C GLY A 407 11.81 -14.86 6.15
N ILE A 408 13.04 -14.84 5.62
CA ILE A 408 14.27 -14.98 6.42
C ILE A 408 14.34 -13.87 7.48
N ILE A 409 14.13 -12.62 7.09
CA ILE A 409 14.22 -11.45 7.99
C ILE A 409 13.19 -11.55 9.14
N PRO A 410 11.88 -11.74 8.91
CA PRO A 410 10.92 -11.85 10.00
C PRO A 410 11.13 -13.11 10.86
N VAL A 411 11.60 -14.23 10.32
CA VAL A 411 11.88 -15.44 11.12
C VAL A 411 13.05 -15.21 12.07
N TYR A 412 14.23 -14.87 11.56
CA TYR A 412 15.42 -14.74 12.40
C TYR A 412 15.40 -13.48 13.25
N GLY A 413 14.77 -12.40 12.79
CA GLY A 413 14.54 -11.23 13.64
C GLY A 413 13.54 -11.51 14.77
N SER A 414 12.55 -12.40 14.57
CA SER A 414 11.69 -12.86 15.67
C SER A 414 12.46 -13.74 16.67
N VAL A 415 13.35 -14.61 16.20
CA VAL A 415 14.28 -15.36 17.07
C VAL A 415 15.14 -14.40 17.89
N LEU A 416 15.72 -13.38 17.24
CA LEU A 416 16.53 -12.37 17.93
C LEU A 416 15.71 -11.63 18.99
N ALA A 417 14.49 -11.20 18.66
CA ALA A 417 13.58 -10.58 19.62
C ALA A 417 13.33 -11.51 20.82
N LEU A 418 13.06 -12.80 20.60
CA LEU A 418 12.89 -13.77 21.67
C LEU A 418 14.15 -13.92 22.53
N LEU A 419 15.35 -13.96 21.93
CA LEU A 419 16.63 -14.04 22.66
C LEU A 419 16.90 -12.81 23.53
N LEU A 420 16.48 -11.62 23.08
CA LEU A 420 16.65 -10.36 23.81
C LEU A 420 15.73 -10.27 25.02
N PHE A 421 14.50 -10.78 24.92
CA PHE A 421 13.48 -10.59 25.97
C PHE A 421 13.22 -11.81 26.88
N TYR A 422 13.72 -13.00 26.54
CA TYR A 422 13.51 -14.23 27.32
C TYR A 422 14.82 -14.95 27.68
N ASN A 423 14.89 -15.42 28.92
CA ASN A 423 16.05 -16.13 29.47
C ASN A 423 16.16 -17.61 29.02
N LYS A 424 15.26 -18.10 28.16
CA LYS A 424 15.27 -19.48 27.62
C LYS A 424 16.20 -19.64 26.41
N ARG A 425 17.39 -19.02 26.46
CA ARG A 425 18.33 -18.88 25.33
C ARG A 425 18.65 -20.20 24.63
N LYS A 426 18.97 -21.27 25.39
CA LYS A 426 19.26 -22.60 24.82
C LYS A 426 18.11 -23.13 23.96
N LYS A 427 16.86 -23.05 24.45
CA LYS A 427 15.68 -23.52 23.70
C LYS A 427 15.42 -22.68 22.46
N ILE A 428 15.59 -21.35 22.56
CA ILE A 428 15.39 -20.44 21.42
C ILE A 428 16.46 -20.66 20.34
N ILE A 429 17.72 -20.89 20.74
CA ILE A 429 18.81 -21.27 19.81
C ILE A 429 18.51 -22.62 19.16
N LEU A 430 18.02 -23.60 19.92
CA LEU A 430 17.61 -24.89 19.35
C LEU A 430 16.47 -24.73 18.33
N VAL A 431 15.47 -23.88 18.61
CA VAL A 431 14.42 -23.53 17.62
C VAL A 431 15.06 -22.98 16.35
N ALA A 432 15.98 -22.02 16.47
CA ALA A 432 16.65 -21.41 15.32
C ALA A 432 17.45 -22.44 14.52
N LEU A 433 18.23 -23.30 15.19
CA LEU A 433 19.00 -24.37 14.57
C LEU A 433 18.09 -25.39 13.88
N SER A 434 17.01 -25.83 14.54
CA SER A 434 16.03 -26.75 13.96
C SER A 434 15.39 -26.15 12.71
N VAL A 435 14.96 -24.89 12.74
CA VAL A 435 14.40 -24.21 11.57
C VAL A 435 15.43 -24.15 10.44
N THR A 436 16.66 -23.74 10.72
CA THR A 436 17.74 -23.66 9.73
C THR A 436 18.03 -25.02 9.10
N ILE A 437 18.29 -26.04 9.92
CA ILE A 437 18.66 -27.39 9.45
C ILE A 437 17.50 -28.01 8.67
N ILE A 438 16.28 -27.97 9.21
CA ILE A 438 15.12 -28.58 8.56
C ILE A 438 14.85 -27.86 7.25
N PHE A 439 14.73 -26.52 7.23
CA PHE A 439 14.38 -25.78 6.02
C PHE A 439 15.46 -25.85 4.94
N PHE A 440 16.69 -25.43 5.26
CA PHE A 440 17.76 -25.38 4.27
C PHE A 440 18.26 -26.76 3.88
N GLY A 441 18.33 -27.70 4.82
CA GLY A 441 18.70 -29.08 4.55
C GLY A 441 17.70 -29.77 3.62
N SER A 442 16.41 -29.71 3.94
CA SER A 442 15.37 -30.28 3.06
C SER A 442 15.33 -29.60 1.69
N LYS A 443 15.49 -28.26 1.64
CA LYS A 443 15.45 -27.52 0.37
C LYS A 443 16.61 -27.92 -0.53
N HIS A 444 17.81 -28.01 0.03
CA HIS A 444 19.00 -28.41 -0.69
C HIS A 444 18.85 -29.82 -1.28
N LEU A 445 18.41 -30.78 -0.46
CA LEU A 445 18.15 -32.15 -0.89
C LEU A 445 17.08 -32.21 -1.99
N ALA A 446 15.99 -31.46 -1.86
CA ALA A 446 14.92 -31.43 -2.85
C ALA A 446 15.38 -30.86 -4.19
N LEU A 447 16.10 -29.73 -4.19
CA LEU A 447 16.61 -29.12 -5.42
C LEU A 447 17.65 -30.01 -6.12
N GLN A 448 18.51 -30.70 -5.36
CA GLN A 448 19.44 -31.68 -5.92
C GLN A 448 18.71 -32.87 -6.55
N ALA A 449 17.73 -33.44 -5.83
CA ALA A 449 16.97 -34.60 -6.29
C ALA A 449 16.16 -34.32 -7.56
N LEU A 450 15.73 -33.07 -7.76
CA LEU A 450 14.93 -32.65 -8.93
C LEU A 450 15.78 -32.00 -10.04
N HIS A 451 17.10 -31.91 -9.87
CA HIS A 451 18.00 -31.18 -10.78
C HIS A 451 17.53 -29.74 -11.09
N SER A 452 16.88 -29.11 -10.10
CA SER A 452 16.24 -27.80 -10.26
C SER A 452 17.25 -26.66 -10.25
N GLY A 453 17.05 -25.69 -11.15
CA GLY A 453 17.86 -24.46 -11.20
C GLY A 453 17.68 -23.58 -9.96
N SER A 454 18.76 -22.92 -9.55
CA SER A 454 18.75 -21.91 -8.48
C SER A 454 17.96 -20.66 -8.87
N SER A 455 17.54 -19.87 -7.89
CA SER A 455 16.94 -18.55 -8.14
C SER A 455 17.88 -17.67 -8.99
N PRO A 456 17.37 -17.03 -10.06
CA PRO A 456 18.16 -16.07 -10.84
C PRO A 456 18.72 -14.94 -9.97
N SER A 457 19.99 -14.59 -10.16
CA SER A 457 20.69 -13.63 -9.31
C SER A 457 20.11 -12.22 -9.41
N VAL A 458 19.58 -11.86 -10.57
CA VAL A 458 18.98 -10.55 -10.85
C VAL A 458 17.79 -10.21 -9.93
N LEU A 459 17.06 -11.22 -9.43
CA LEU A 459 15.93 -11.01 -8.51
C LEU A 459 16.37 -10.38 -7.18
N THR A 460 17.65 -10.52 -6.81
CA THR A 460 18.25 -9.88 -5.63
C THR A 460 18.78 -8.46 -5.89
N MET A 461 18.74 -7.99 -7.13
CA MET A 461 19.39 -6.76 -7.59
C MET A 461 18.42 -5.60 -7.85
N SER A 462 17.15 -5.74 -7.46
CA SER A 462 16.11 -4.72 -7.70
C SER A 462 16.46 -3.33 -7.16
N LEU A 463 16.97 -3.24 -5.92
CA LEU A 463 17.37 -1.94 -5.33
C LEU A 463 18.61 -1.34 -6.01
N PRO A 464 19.72 -2.08 -6.21
CA PRO A 464 20.87 -1.59 -6.98
C PRO A 464 20.50 -1.10 -8.38
N ILE A 465 19.75 -1.89 -9.15
CA ILE A 465 19.30 -1.55 -10.50
C ILE A 465 18.46 -0.28 -10.48
N GLN A 466 17.50 -0.17 -9.56
CA GLN A 466 16.66 1.01 -9.42
C GLN A 466 17.48 2.28 -9.09
N GLN A 467 18.47 2.19 -8.21
CA GLN A 467 19.27 3.34 -7.82
C GLN A 467 20.24 3.76 -8.92
N ILE A 468 20.86 2.82 -9.65
CA ILE A 468 21.64 3.13 -10.85
C ILE A 468 20.77 3.81 -11.92
N GLY A 469 19.57 3.28 -12.19
CA GLY A 469 18.62 3.92 -13.11
C GLY A 469 18.25 5.34 -12.67
N SER A 470 18.07 5.56 -11.36
CA SER A 470 17.83 6.90 -10.82
C SER A 470 19.02 7.84 -11.02
N MET A 471 20.25 7.37 -10.87
CA MET A 471 21.46 8.18 -11.04
C MET A 471 21.60 8.60 -12.51
N LEU A 472 21.44 7.66 -13.44
CA LEU A 472 21.46 7.93 -14.87
C LEU A 472 20.33 8.90 -15.28
N ALA A 473 19.14 8.75 -14.70
CA ALA A 473 18.03 9.68 -14.93
C ALA A 473 18.23 11.09 -14.36
N ASN A 474 19.15 11.26 -13.39
CA ASN A 474 19.54 12.55 -12.83
C ASN A 474 20.90 13.02 -13.37
N ASP A 475 21.34 12.48 -14.52
CA ASP A 475 22.55 12.91 -15.23
C ASP A 475 23.84 12.82 -14.37
N VAL A 476 23.90 11.86 -13.44
CA VAL A 476 25.12 11.57 -12.68
C VAL A 476 26.17 10.98 -13.62
N GLU A 477 27.40 11.50 -13.55
CA GLU A 477 28.51 11.00 -14.36
C GLU A 477 29.05 9.64 -13.88
N PHE A 478 29.32 8.76 -14.83
CA PHE A 478 29.96 7.45 -14.63
C PHE A 478 31.29 7.43 -15.39
N THR A 479 32.32 6.80 -14.82
CA THR A 479 33.58 6.55 -15.53
C THR A 479 33.37 5.55 -16.66
N ASP A 480 34.29 5.48 -17.61
CA ASP A 480 34.15 4.56 -18.75
C ASP A 480 34.13 3.10 -18.30
N GLU A 481 34.95 2.72 -17.32
CA GLU A 481 34.92 1.39 -16.69
C GLU A 481 33.55 1.08 -16.05
N GLN A 482 32.93 2.06 -15.37
CA GLN A 482 31.61 1.87 -14.77
C GLN A 482 30.52 1.74 -15.84
N LYS A 483 30.61 2.51 -16.93
CA LYS A 483 29.69 2.40 -18.08
C LYS A 483 29.82 1.05 -18.75
N GLU A 484 31.04 0.52 -18.91
CA GLU A 484 31.26 -0.84 -19.46
C GLU A 484 30.55 -1.91 -18.64
N ILE A 485 30.61 -1.85 -17.31
CA ILE A 485 29.89 -2.77 -16.43
C ILE A 485 28.36 -2.65 -16.63
N ILE A 486 27.83 -1.43 -16.70
CA ILE A 486 26.39 -1.18 -16.91
C ILE A 486 25.93 -1.68 -18.29
N ASN A 487 26.72 -1.42 -19.33
CA ASN A 487 26.43 -1.80 -20.73
C ASN A 487 26.31 -3.31 -20.93
N GLN A 488 26.95 -4.14 -20.10
CA GLN A 488 26.78 -5.60 -20.17
C GLN A 488 25.35 -6.05 -19.79
N ALA A 489 24.64 -5.28 -18.96
CA ALA A 489 23.24 -5.54 -18.65
C ALA A 489 22.33 -4.91 -19.70
N MET A 490 22.55 -3.65 -20.06
CA MET A 490 21.79 -2.93 -21.10
C MET A 490 22.55 -1.64 -21.44
N ASP A 491 22.50 -1.21 -22.70
CA ASP A 491 23.07 0.07 -23.15
C ASP A 491 22.69 1.21 -22.18
N TYR A 492 23.72 1.86 -21.61
CA TYR A 492 23.59 2.88 -20.59
C TYR A 492 22.69 4.06 -21.02
N THR A 493 22.61 4.34 -22.32
CA THR A 493 21.78 5.44 -22.87
C THR A 493 20.28 5.18 -22.73
N LEU A 494 19.85 3.92 -22.68
CA LEU A 494 18.44 3.54 -22.61
C LEU A 494 17.84 3.70 -21.21
N TRP A 495 18.66 3.60 -20.16
CA TRP A 495 18.21 3.57 -18.78
C TRP A 495 17.39 4.81 -18.39
N LYS A 496 17.80 5.99 -18.86
CA LYS A 496 17.13 7.26 -18.54
C LYS A 496 15.68 7.28 -19.02
N GLY A 497 15.42 6.77 -20.23
CA GLY A 497 14.07 6.70 -20.80
C GLY A 497 13.18 5.64 -20.15
N LEU A 498 13.79 4.59 -19.59
CA LEU A 498 13.07 3.48 -18.94
C LEU A 498 12.87 3.69 -17.43
N TYR A 499 13.55 4.66 -16.82
CA TYR A 499 13.50 4.84 -15.38
C TYR A 499 12.10 5.27 -14.90
N ASN A 500 11.48 4.41 -14.07
CA ASN A 500 10.29 4.74 -13.32
C ASN A 500 10.62 4.80 -11.82
N PRO A 501 10.37 5.91 -11.10
CA PRO A 501 10.75 6.04 -9.68
C PRO A 501 10.07 5.08 -8.70
N TYR A 502 9.02 4.38 -9.14
CA TYR A 502 8.13 3.60 -8.27
C TYR A 502 8.12 2.09 -8.60
N VAL A 503 8.69 1.70 -9.74
CA VAL A 503 8.76 0.31 -10.19
C VAL A 503 10.00 0.09 -11.05
N VAL A 504 10.74 -0.99 -10.79
CA VAL A 504 11.97 -1.36 -11.54
C VAL A 504 11.67 -2.09 -12.85
N ASP A 505 10.46 -2.64 -12.97
CA ASP A 505 10.01 -3.52 -14.05
C ASP A 505 10.34 -3.00 -15.47
N PRO A 506 10.16 -1.70 -15.82
CA PRO A 506 10.48 -1.23 -17.17
C PRO A 506 11.94 -1.37 -17.57
N ILE A 507 12.87 -1.43 -16.61
CA ILE A 507 14.29 -1.69 -16.86
C ILE A 507 14.52 -3.20 -16.96
N ILE A 508 14.11 -3.96 -15.94
CA ILE A 508 14.44 -5.38 -15.84
C ILE A 508 13.75 -6.21 -16.93
N PHE A 509 12.49 -5.91 -17.26
CA PHE A 509 11.73 -6.65 -18.28
C PHE A 509 11.84 -6.04 -19.67
N ASN A 510 12.77 -5.11 -19.89
CA ASN A 510 13.10 -4.65 -21.23
C ASN A 510 13.76 -5.78 -22.03
N ASN A 511 13.43 -5.92 -23.31
CA ASN A 511 13.97 -6.97 -24.18
C ASN A 511 15.48 -6.86 -24.45
N GLN A 512 16.06 -5.67 -24.28
CA GLN A 512 17.51 -5.42 -24.40
C GLN A 512 18.24 -5.58 -23.05
N PHE A 513 17.51 -5.81 -21.95
CA PHE A 513 18.11 -6.06 -20.64
C PHE A 513 18.48 -7.53 -20.48
N ASN A 514 19.78 -7.81 -20.42
CA ASN A 514 20.32 -9.14 -20.23
C ASN A 514 20.26 -9.55 -18.75
N MET A 515 19.16 -10.17 -18.32
CA MET A 515 19.03 -10.68 -16.95
C MET A 515 20.11 -11.72 -16.58
N HIS A 516 20.58 -12.53 -17.53
CA HIS A 516 21.51 -13.63 -17.31
C HIS A 516 22.94 -13.18 -17.03
N VAL A 517 23.29 -11.92 -17.34
CA VAL A 517 24.60 -11.38 -17.03
C VAL A 517 24.89 -11.42 -15.51
N PHE A 518 23.87 -11.31 -14.67
CA PHE A 518 23.98 -11.36 -13.21
C PHE A 518 24.34 -12.73 -12.66
N ASP A 519 24.19 -13.79 -13.46
CA ASP A 519 24.59 -15.16 -13.09
C ASP A 519 26.03 -15.46 -13.54
N LYS A 520 26.69 -14.55 -14.28
CA LYS A 520 28.12 -14.70 -14.62
C LYS A 520 29.00 -14.51 -13.38
N PRO A 521 30.13 -15.22 -13.29
CA PRO A 521 31.11 -15.01 -12.23
C PRO A 521 31.53 -13.53 -12.15
N ASN A 522 31.66 -12.99 -10.94
CA ASN A 522 32.11 -11.63 -10.60
C ASN A 522 31.22 -10.46 -11.08
N TYR A 523 30.41 -10.60 -12.14
CA TYR A 523 29.62 -9.48 -12.65
C TYR A 523 28.70 -8.86 -11.58
N LYS A 524 28.00 -9.71 -10.80
CA LYS A 524 27.15 -9.22 -9.70
C LYS A 524 27.94 -8.38 -8.68
N SER A 525 29.16 -8.82 -8.32
CA SER A 525 29.97 -8.09 -7.34
C SER A 525 30.56 -6.81 -7.93
N GLU A 526 30.94 -6.81 -9.21
CA GLU A 526 31.32 -5.61 -9.96
C GLU A 526 30.19 -4.58 -10.02
N PHE A 527 28.98 -5.00 -10.40
CA PHE A 527 27.81 -4.14 -10.42
C PHE A 527 27.49 -3.55 -9.04
N ILE A 528 27.60 -4.36 -7.97
CA ILE A 528 27.44 -3.88 -6.59
C ILE A 528 28.50 -2.84 -6.22
N LYS A 529 29.75 -3.01 -6.65
CA LYS A 529 30.81 -2.02 -6.41
C LYS A 529 30.48 -0.68 -7.08
N VAL A 530 30.05 -0.70 -8.34
CA VAL A 530 29.61 0.50 -9.07
C VAL A 530 28.45 1.17 -8.33
N TRP A 531 27.44 0.39 -7.96
CA TRP A 531 26.28 0.88 -7.22
C TRP A 531 26.66 1.51 -5.86
N LEU A 532 27.53 0.86 -5.08
CA LEU A 532 27.98 1.38 -3.79
C LEU A 532 28.78 2.67 -3.94
N ASP A 533 29.75 2.71 -4.86
CA ASP A 533 30.53 3.91 -5.17
C ASP A 533 29.63 5.11 -5.50
N LYS A 534 28.64 4.89 -6.38
CA LYS A 534 27.71 5.95 -6.78
C LYS A 534 26.71 6.30 -5.69
N THR A 535 26.29 5.34 -4.89
CA THR A 535 25.38 5.60 -3.76
C THR A 535 26.06 6.46 -2.70
N ILE A 536 27.33 6.18 -2.39
CA ILE A 536 28.11 6.93 -1.40
C ILE A 536 28.43 8.34 -1.90
N SER A 537 28.77 8.49 -3.19
CA SER A 537 29.03 9.81 -3.78
C SER A 537 27.76 10.62 -4.04
N ASN A 538 26.59 9.97 -4.19
CA ASN A 538 25.30 10.62 -4.47
C ASN A 538 24.20 10.18 -3.48
N PRO A 539 24.36 10.43 -2.16
CA PRO A 539 23.46 9.89 -1.14
C PRO A 539 22.05 10.49 -1.22
N ILE A 540 21.93 11.77 -1.59
CA ILE A 540 20.63 12.45 -1.68
C ILE A 540 19.76 11.84 -2.80
N ILE A 541 20.35 11.56 -3.98
CA ILE A 541 19.63 10.94 -5.10
C ILE A 541 19.20 9.53 -4.69
N SER A 542 20.10 8.76 -4.10
CA SER A 542 19.85 7.39 -3.65
C SER A 542 18.74 7.31 -2.61
N ILE A 543 18.75 8.18 -1.60
CA ILE A 543 17.71 8.27 -0.56
C ILE A 543 16.38 8.70 -1.18
N LYS A 544 16.36 9.71 -2.07
CA LYS A 544 15.13 10.15 -2.75
C LYS A 544 14.53 9.02 -3.60
N SER A 545 15.36 8.28 -4.35
CA SER A 545 14.93 7.13 -5.14
C SER A 545 14.34 6.04 -4.24
N TRP A 546 15.03 5.69 -3.15
CA TRP A 546 14.56 4.71 -2.19
C TRP A 546 13.24 5.10 -1.51
N LEU A 547 13.10 6.35 -1.08
CA LEU A 547 11.85 6.86 -0.49
C LEU A 547 10.69 6.82 -1.48
N LYS A 548 10.93 7.11 -2.77
CA LYS A 548 9.91 6.98 -3.82
C LYS A 548 9.53 5.51 -4.02
N GLN A 549 10.50 4.63 -4.26
CA GLN A 549 10.27 3.20 -4.50
C GLN A 549 9.52 2.53 -3.34
N SER A 550 9.88 2.86 -2.10
CA SER A 550 9.27 2.31 -0.88
C SER A 550 8.01 3.06 -0.40
N SER A 551 7.50 4.06 -1.14
CA SER A 551 6.41 4.92 -0.65
C SER A 551 5.10 4.19 -0.36
N ILE A 552 4.85 3.00 -0.91
CA ILE A 552 3.69 2.17 -0.53
C ILE A 552 3.71 1.73 0.96
N VAL A 553 4.88 1.71 1.60
CA VAL A 553 5.09 1.34 3.01
C VAL A 553 4.72 2.48 3.95
N TRP A 554 5.12 3.71 3.62
CA TRP A 554 5.04 4.84 4.55
C TRP A 554 4.08 5.94 4.10
N ARG A 555 3.73 6.04 2.81
CA ARG A 555 2.82 7.07 2.31
C ARG A 555 1.41 6.50 2.15
N MET A 556 0.43 7.05 2.87
CA MET A 556 -0.97 6.59 2.82
C MET A 556 -1.59 6.89 1.46
N SER A 557 -1.28 8.01 0.85
CA SER A 557 -1.81 8.39 -0.45
C SER A 557 -1.09 7.78 -1.65
N GLU A 558 -1.83 7.78 -2.73
CA GLU A 558 -1.41 7.98 -4.11
C GLU A 558 -0.22 8.93 -4.45
N PRO A 559 1.04 8.59 -4.81
CA PRO A 559 1.90 9.56 -5.50
C PRO A 559 1.34 9.86 -6.90
N ASN A 560 1.29 11.13 -7.33
CA ASN A 560 0.66 11.50 -8.61
C ASN A 560 1.23 10.79 -9.85
N ASN A 561 2.52 10.46 -9.83
CA ASN A 561 3.22 9.79 -10.94
C ASN A 561 3.54 8.32 -10.59
N GLY A 562 2.94 7.79 -9.53
CA GLY A 562 3.05 6.39 -9.12
C GLY A 562 1.69 5.72 -9.14
N SER A 563 1.68 4.39 -9.20
CA SER A 563 0.45 3.61 -9.16
C SER A 563 0.58 2.49 -8.13
N THR A 564 -0.44 2.35 -7.31
CA THR A 564 -0.64 1.20 -6.43
C THR A 564 -1.07 0.03 -7.30
N LEU A 565 -0.24 -0.99 -7.37
CA LEU A 565 -0.55 -2.17 -8.14
C LEU A 565 -1.39 -3.14 -7.29
N PHE A 566 -2.57 -3.46 -7.81
CA PHE A 566 -3.59 -4.29 -7.15
C PHE A 566 -3.57 -5.74 -7.64
N SER A 567 -4.61 -6.52 -7.33
CA SER A 567 -4.81 -7.85 -7.92
C SER A 567 -5.52 -7.78 -9.26
N GLU A 568 -5.24 -8.79 -10.07
CA GLU A 568 -5.85 -9.06 -11.36
C GLU A 568 -7.36 -9.31 -11.22
N ARG A 569 -8.12 -9.11 -12.29
CA ARG A 569 -9.58 -9.38 -12.34
C ARG A 569 -9.90 -10.73 -12.99
N GLY A 570 -9.03 -11.72 -12.75
CA GLY A 570 -9.11 -13.07 -13.27
C GLY A 570 -7.73 -13.69 -13.44
N ILE A 571 -7.64 -14.61 -14.39
CA ILE A 571 -6.39 -15.12 -14.94
C ILE A 571 -5.92 -14.12 -16.00
N VAL A 572 -4.71 -13.59 -15.85
CA VAL A 572 -4.12 -12.67 -16.84
C VAL A 572 -4.02 -13.32 -18.21
N LYS A 573 -4.23 -12.52 -19.26
CA LYS A 573 -4.22 -12.99 -20.65
C LYS A 573 -2.81 -13.07 -21.27
N THR A 574 -1.76 -12.83 -20.48
CA THR A 574 -0.37 -12.92 -20.93
C THR A 574 0.03 -14.39 -21.14
N GLY A 575 0.67 -14.70 -22.27
CA GLY A 575 1.10 -16.07 -22.58
C GLY A 575 -0.05 -16.97 -23.04
N VAL A 576 -0.80 -16.53 -24.05
CA VAL A 576 -2.00 -17.22 -24.59
C VAL A 576 -1.73 -18.70 -24.89
N GLU A 577 -0.58 -19.03 -25.46
CA GLU A 577 -0.19 -20.42 -25.75
C GLU A 577 -0.20 -21.31 -24.49
N MET A 578 0.24 -20.79 -23.34
CA MET A 578 0.23 -21.51 -22.07
C MET A 578 -1.19 -21.62 -21.50
N LEU A 579 -2.00 -20.57 -21.66
CA LEU A 579 -3.40 -20.58 -21.21
C LEU A 579 -4.20 -21.64 -21.96
N ASP A 580 -4.07 -21.69 -23.28
CA ASP A 580 -4.74 -22.67 -24.13
C ASP A 580 -4.25 -24.09 -23.85
N LYS A 581 -2.91 -24.27 -23.76
CA LYS A 581 -2.28 -25.57 -23.44
C LYS A 581 -2.80 -26.18 -22.13
N TYR A 582 -3.08 -25.35 -21.13
CA TYR A 582 -3.52 -25.80 -19.82
C TYR A 582 -5.01 -25.54 -19.54
N ASN A 583 -5.77 -25.09 -20.54
CA ASN A 583 -7.18 -24.71 -20.44
C ASN A 583 -7.47 -23.77 -19.25
N LEU A 584 -6.60 -22.79 -19.04
CA LEU A 584 -6.72 -21.79 -17.98
C LEU A 584 -7.56 -20.61 -18.48
N LYS A 585 -8.78 -20.51 -17.97
CA LYS A 585 -9.69 -19.39 -18.27
C LYS A 585 -10.47 -18.97 -17.03
N THR A 586 -10.82 -17.69 -16.97
CA THR A 586 -11.73 -17.17 -15.94
C THR A 586 -13.16 -17.38 -16.40
N GLU A 587 -13.90 -18.20 -15.66
CA GLU A 587 -15.31 -18.52 -15.93
C GLU A 587 -16.11 -18.21 -14.68
N SER A 588 -16.68 -17.01 -14.63
CA SER A 588 -17.50 -16.60 -13.48
C SER A 588 -18.70 -17.53 -13.34
N LEU A 589 -18.93 -18.05 -12.14
CA LEU A 589 -20.14 -18.82 -11.81
C LEU A 589 -21.33 -17.90 -11.52
N THR A 590 -21.10 -16.59 -11.40
CA THR A 590 -22.11 -15.56 -11.14
C THR A 590 -21.90 -14.33 -12.04
N PRO A 591 -21.99 -14.50 -13.37
CA PRO A 591 -21.65 -13.45 -14.34
C PRO A 591 -22.51 -12.19 -14.20
N GLU A 592 -23.77 -12.35 -13.79
CA GLU A 592 -24.73 -11.26 -13.57
C GLU A 592 -24.23 -10.24 -12.53
N ILE A 593 -23.57 -10.73 -11.46
CA ILE A 593 -23.11 -9.90 -10.34
C ILE A 593 -21.68 -9.39 -10.56
N LYS A 594 -20.89 -10.07 -11.42
CA LYS A 594 -19.48 -9.74 -11.65
C LYS A 594 -19.25 -8.29 -12.05
N ASN A 595 -20.13 -7.73 -12.89
CA ASN A 595 -20.01 -6.34 -13.34
C ASN A 595 -20.19 -5.34 -12.19
N ASP A 596 -21.13 -5.60 -11.28
CA ASP A 596 -21.35 -4.73 -10.12
C ASP A 596 -20.20 -4.81 -9.11
N ILE A 597 -19.63 -6.01 -8.94
CA ILE A 597 -18.43 -6.19 -8.11
C ILE A 597 -17.22 -5.49 -8.74
N ASN A 598 -17.03 -5.57 -10.06
CA ASN A 598 -15.98 -4.82 -10.75
C ASN A 598 -16.14 -3.31 -10.51
N LYS A 599 -17.34 -2.75 -10.73
CA LYS A 599 -17.62 -1.32 -10.46
C LYS A 599 -17.32 -0.92 -9.03
N TYR A 600 -17.70 -1.74 -8.04
CA TYR A 600 -17.38 -1.51 -6.64
C TYR A 600 -15.87 -1.51 -6.38
N LEU A 601 -15.15 -2.48 -6.94
CA LEU A 601 -13.71 -2.59 -6.76
C LEU A 601 -12.97 -1.44 -7.46
N ASP A 602 -13.40 -1.06 -8.66
CA ASP A 602 -12.81 0.06 -9.41
C ASP A 602 -12.99 1.36 -8.63
N ARG A 603 -14.21 1.61 -8.12
CA ARG A 603 -14.47 2.74 -7.21
C ARG A 603 -13.61 2.71 -5.96
N SER A 604 -13.38 1.52 -5.37
CA SER A 604 -12.52 1.39 -4.19
C SER A 604 -11.04 1.69 -4.48
N GLN A 605 -10.61 1.57 -5.74
CA GLN A 605 -9.26 1.77 -6.24
C GLN A 605 -9.01 3.18 -6.82
N GLU A 606 -10.04 4.04 -6.86
CA GLU A 606 -9.91 5.45 -7.21
C GLU A 606 -8.96 6.20 -6.25
N LYS A 607 -8.36 7.30 -6.72
CA LYS A 607 -7.35 8.06 -5.97
C LYS A 607 -7.87 8.56 -4.61
N GLU A 608 -9.16 8.81 -4.52
CA GLU A 608 -9.88 9.34 -3.36
C GLU A 608 -10.04 8.30 -2.25
N THR A 609 -10.07 7.00 -2.59
CA THR A 609 -10.34 5.90 -1.65
C THR A 609 -9.18 4.91 -1.51
N VAL A 610 -8.27 4.85 -2.49
CA VAL A 610 -7.13 3.92 -2.53
C VAL A 610 -6.28 3.99 -1.25
N TRP A 611 -6.16 5.18 -0.67
CA TRP A 611 -5.34 5.44 0.51
C TRP A 611 -5.86 4.76 1.78
N LEU A 612 -7.19 4.63 1.90
CA LEU A 612 -7.84 4.05 3.08
C LEU A 612 -7.94 2.54 2.95
N ILE A 613 -8.25 2.07 1.75
CA ILE A 613 -8.55 0.67 1.51
C ILE A 613 -7.29 -0.08 1.13
N TRP A 614 -6.62 0.32 0.05
CA TRP A 614 -5.61 -0.49 -0.65
C TRP A 614 -4.18 -0.23 -0.21
N ARG A 615 -3.87 0.95 0.33
CA ARG A 615 -2.49 1.30 0.71
C ARG A 615 -2.09 0.65 2.05
N PRO A 616 -1.07 -0.22 2.09
CA PRO A 616 -0.61 -0.88 3.31
C PRO A 616 -0.15 0.07 4.42
N ALA A 617 0.30 1.28 4.06
CA ALA A 617 0.79 2.29 5.00
C ALA A 617 -0.17 2.57 6.17
N ILE A 618 -1.50 2.57 5.94
CA ILE A 618 -2.46 2.77 7.03
C ILE A 618 -2.46 1.62 8.04
N TYR A 619 -2.37 0.38 7.57
CA TYR A 619 -2.33 -0.81 8.42
C TYR A 619 -0.99 -0.93 9.16
N ILE A 620 0.10 -0.51 8.54
CA ILE A 620 1.42 -0.41 9.17
C ILE A 620 1.40 0.66 10.25
N PHE A 621 0.80 1.82 9.99
CA PHE A 621 0.61 2.87 10.99
C PHE A 621 -0.20 2.38 12.20
N ILE A 622 -1.34 1.73 11.96
CA ILE A 622 -2.15 1.11 13.03
C ILE A 622 -1.32 0.09 13.82
N THR A 623 -0.53 -0.73 13.14
CA THR A 623 0.35 -1.72 13.76
C THR A 623 1.38 -1.06 14.67
N MET A 624 2.05 0.00 14.20
CA MET A 624 3.04 0.75 14.99
C MET A 624 2.39 1.46 16.19
N LEU A 625 1.22 2.06 16.00
CA LEU A 625 0.47 2.72 17.06
C LEU A 625 0.08 1.70 18.14
N SER A 626 -0.49 0.55 17.74
CA SER A 626 -0.82 -0.54 18.65
C SER A 626 0.39 -1.07 19.39
N MET A 627 1.53 -1.24 18.71
CA MET A 627 2.78 -1.67 19.33
C MET A 627 3.18 -0.75 20.47
N ILE A 628 3.26 0.55 20.20
CA ILE A 628 3.71 1.53 21.19
C ILE A 628 2.70 1.63 22.34
N VAL A 629 1.40 1.65 22.06
CA VAL A 629 0.36 1.67 23.09
C VAL A 629 0.44 0.43 23.99
N LEU A 630 0.67 -0.77 23.45
CA LEU A 630 0.79 -1.99 24.27
C LEU A 630 2.10 -2.06 25.04
N MET A 631 3.22 -1.58 24.46
CA MET A 631 4.49 -1.47 25.19
C MET A 631 4.36 -0.56 26.40
N ILE A 632 3.55 0.49 26.27
CA ILE A 632 3.23 1.44 27.33
C ILE A 632 2.29 0.84 28.36
N ARG A 633 1.18 0.22 27.92
CA ARG A 633 0.11 -0.26 28.80
C ARG A 633 0.47 -1.53 29.55
N LEU A 634 1.29 -2.38 28.95
CA LEU A 634 1.66 -3.67 29.50
C LEU A 634 3.14 -3.62 29.90
N GLN A 635 4.04 -3.86 28.94
CA GLN A 635 5.48 -3.82 29.15
C GLN A 635 6.21 -3.74 27.82
N TYR A 636 7.45 -3.24 27.83
CA TYR A 636 8.29 -3.10 26.63
C TYR A 636 8.47 -4.43 25.86
N LYS A 637 8.44 -5.58 26.55
CA LYS A 637 8.47 -6.92 25.94
C LYS A 637 7.33 -7.15 24.93
N ALA A 638 6.24 -6.38 24.95
CA ALA A 638 5.13 -6.50 23.99
C ALA A 638 5.56 -6.29 22.53
N VAL A 639 6.71 -5.64 22.28
CA VAL A 639 7.30 -5.47 20.95
C VAL A 639 7.46 -6.79 20.19
N ILE A 640 7.67 -7.92 20.89
CA ILE A 640 7.82 -9.24 20.25
C ILE A 640 6.61 -9.66 19.42
N ILE A 641 5.40 -9.23 19.82
CA ILE A 641 4.15 -9.56 19.14
C ILE A 641 4.15 -9.02 17.71
N PHE A 642 4.77 -7.86 17.53
CA PHE A 642 4.79 -7.08 16.30
C PHE A 642 6.00 -7.41 15.43
N ALA A 643 7.01 -8.09 15.98
CA ALA A 643 8.26 -8.37 15.31
C ALA A 643 8.08 -9.03 13.92
N PRO A 644 7.28 -10.10 13.73
CA PRO A 644 7.13 -10.73 12.42
C PRO A 644 6.61 -9.77 11.34
N ALA A 645 5.57 -9.00 11.65
CA ALA A 645 4.96 -8.08 10.69
C ALA A 645 5.86 -6.88 10.40
N ILE A 646 6.46 -6.25 11.42
CA ILE A 646 7.34 -5.09 11.26
C ILE A 646 8.64 -5.47 10.56
N LEU A 647 9.24 -6.61 10.89
CA LEU A 647 10.46 -7.08 10.23
C LEU A 647 10.21 -7.48 8.77
N ASN A 648 9.01 -7.99 8.44
CA ASN A 648 8.63 -8.18 7.03
C ASN A 648 8.59 -6.86 6.27
N VAL A 649 8.02 -5.81 6.87
CA VAL A 649 8.00 -4.45 6.28
C VAL A 649 9.42 -3.93 6.06
N LEU A 650 10.28 -4.02 7.09
CA LEU A 650 11.67 -3.56 7.01
C LEU A 650 12.47 -4.33 5.96
N GLY A 651 12.30 -5.65 5.87
CA GLY A 651 12.95 -6.47 4.84
C GLY A 651 12.50 -6.11 3.43
N LEU A 652 11.22 -5.79 3.24
CA LEU A 652 10.69 -5.35 1.95
C LEU A 652 11.16 -3.94 1.58
N MET A 653 11.31 -3.01 2.53
CA MET A 653 11.86 -1.68 2.23
C MET A 653 13.26 -1.76 1.59
N LEU A 654 14.03 -2.81 1.87
CA LEU A 654 15.36 -3.03 1.30
C LEU A 654 15.33 -3.71 -0.09
N SER A 655 14.20 -4.25 -0.53
CA SER A 655 14.14 -5.16 -1.68
C SER A 655 12.91 -5.00 -2.57
N ILE A 656 12.03 -4.04 -2.31
CA ILE A 656 10.74 -3.89 -3.00
C ILE A 656 10.94 -3.53 -4.48
N PRO A 657 10.53 -4.40 -5.43
CA PRO A 657 10.72 -4.13 -6.86
C PRO A 657 9.67 -3.15 -7.41
N ALA A 658 8.47 -3.17 -6.83
CA ALA A 658 7.30 -2.45 -7.32
C ALA A 658 6.32 -2.13 -6.19
N GLN A 659 5.45 -1.12 -6.38
CA GLN A 659 4.38 -0.77 -5.44
C GLN A 659 3.19 -1.74 -5.46
N GLN A 660 3.45 -3.03 -5.25
CA GLN A 660 2.41 -4.06 -5.23
C GLN A 660 1.94 -4.33 -3.80
N VAL A 661 0.63 -4.20 -3.57
CA VAL A 661 0.00 -4.38 -2.25
C VAL A 661 0.21 -5.81 -1.71
N ARG A 662 0.31 -6.81 -2.60
CA ARG A 662 0.54 -8.23 -2.25
C ARG A 662 1.77 -8.46 -1.39
N TYR A 663 2.84 -7.69 -1.57
CA TYR A 663 4.06 -7.84 -0.77
C TYR A 663 3.83 -7.51 0.72
N LEU A 664 2.89 -6.62 1.01
CA LEU A 664 2.59 -6.11 2.36
C LEU A 664 1.23 -6.61 2.88
N TYR A 665 0.65 -7.64 2.25
CA TYR A 665 -0.64 -8.16 2.69
C TYR A 665 -0.62 -8.68 4.14
N SER A 666 0.52 -9.19 4.60
CA SER A 666 0.72 -9.55 6.02
C SER A 666 0.47 -8.39 6.98
N SER A 667 0.81 -7.16 6.58
CA SER A 667 0.54 -5.95 7.35
C SER A 667 -0.95 -5.60 7.40
N VAL A 668 -1.70 -5.85 6.32
CA VAL A 668 -3.16 -5.69 6.28
C VAL A 668 -3.81 -6.67 7.27
N LEU A 669 -3.47 -7.95 7.16
CA LEU A 669 -3.99 -9.02 8.03
C LEU A 669 -3.69 -8.73 9.51
N PHE A 670 -2.43 -8.43 9.82
CA PHE A 670 -2.01 -8.22 11.20
C PHE A 670 -2.47 -6.87 11.75
N GLY A 671 -2.57 -5.81 10.95
CA GLY A 671 -3.05 -4.50 11.39
C GLY A 671 -4.45 -4.56 12.00
N ILE A 672 -5.33 -5.40 11.47
CA ILE A 672 -6.68 -5.63 12.02
C ILE A 672 -6.62 -6.35 13.38
N ILE A 673 -5.74 -7.34 13.54
CA ILE A 673 -5.50 -8.00 14.83
C ILE A 673 -4.84 -7.05 15.83
N ALA A 674 -3.89 -6.22 15.38
CA ALA A 674 -3.22 -5.22 16.20
C ALA A 674 -4.20 -4.18 16.73
N LEU A 675 -5.22 -3.80 15.95
CA LEU A 675 -6.32 -2.95 16.41
C LEU A 675 -7.13 -3.63 17.53
N ALA A 676 -7.43 -4.92 17.39
CA ALA A 676 -8.14 -5.68 18.42
C ALA A 676 -7.35 -5.78 19.72
N LEU A 677 -6.02 -5.88 19.63
CA LEU A 677 -5.14 -5.98 20.80
C LEU A 677 -5.18 -4.72 21.69
N LEU A 678 -5.55 -3.55 21.14
CA LEU A 678 -5.78 -2.34 21.93
C LEU A 678 -6.90 -2.51 22.97
N PHE A 679 -7.75 -3.52 22.82
CA PHE A 679 -8.85 -3.82 23.74
C PHE A 679 -8.52 -5.00 24.67
N VAL A 680 -7.25 -5.42 24.73
CA VAL A 680 -6.79 -6.38 25.75
C VAL A 680 -6.89 -5.73 27.12
N PHE A 681 -7.48 -6.46 28.06
CA PHE A 681 -7.67 -6.02 29.43
C PHE A 681 -6.63 -6.67 30.33
N GLU A 682 -6.00 -5.87 31.18
CA GLU A 682 -5.01 -6.33 32.14
C GLU A 682 -5.71 -7.18 33.21
N ARG A 683 -5.51 -8.51 33.20
CA ARG A 683 -5.85 -9.33 34.38
C ARG A 683 -4.76 -9.07 35.42
N LYS A 684 -5.09 -8.26 36.44
CA LYS A 684 -4.23 -7.81 37.56
C LYS A 684 -3.37 -8.90 38.25
N ASN A 685 -3.59 -10.19 38.01
CA ASN A 685 -3.03 -11.29 38.81
C ASN A 685 -2.14 -12.31 38.05
N ARG A 686 -1.56 -12.01 36.87
CA ARG A 686 -0.73 -13.02 36.15
C ARG A 686 0.69 -12.63 35.74
N ILE A 687 1.07 -11.36 35.81
CA ILE A 687 2.40 -10.90 35.34
C ILE A 687 3.42 -10.78 36.49
N GLY A 688 3.00 -11.00 37.75
CA GLY A 688 3.84 -10.83 38.95
C GLY A 688 4.68 -12.04 39.39
N GLU A 689 4.66 -13.18 38.69
CA GLU A 689 5.40 -14.39 39.08
C GLU A 689 6.52 -14.76 38.09
N GLU A 690 7.22 -13.77 37.51
CA GLU A 690 8.60 -14.03 37.08
C GLU A 690 9.48 -13.93 38.34
N GLY A 691 9.65 -15.09 38.98
CA GLY A 691 10.52 -15.26 40.14
C GLY A 691 11.94 -14.75 39.90
N LYS A 692 12.52 -14.28 41.00
CA LYS A 692 13.96 -14.07 41.17
C LYS A 692 14.80 -15.21 40.62
#